data_AF-A0A2S6C6X6-F1
#
_entry.id   AF-A0A2S6C6X6-F1
#
_cell.length_a   1.000
_cell.length_b   1.000
_cell.length_c   1.000
_cell.angle_alpha   90.00
_cell.angle_beta   90.00
_cell.angle_gamma   90.00
#
_symmetry.space_group_name_H-M   'P 1'
#
loop_
_entity.id
_entity.type
_entity.pdbx_description
1 polymer ?
#
loop_
_entity_poly.entity_id
_entity_poly.type
_entity_poly.pdbx_seq_one_letter_code
_entity_poly.pdbx_strand_id
1 'polypeptide(L)'
;MLNQSLKADPPLSYKIAMATVNALKSALRRKITEIAPSLTRPLSDSEYDAGFTALAEDIDKAVYDDFIIPQLSLLLEPLLNTRAQISVLEIGPGPKSVLAELPERQRRKIKRYSAFEPNEVFATRLEQSLSSVSNSPSSLPNLQATPNIRRQRYTLETTTSTNTNHEVEDFDVVLFCHSLYGLEPKRDVVEKALGMLTKSPEDDGIVIVFHRQGSLKLDNLICHRTASFPTGVFRVEDDDKKLDSFAHFIAGVVIEDKEEDETVRLEWRKECRLLGRRGFGHPNHLSFDAPNIMVAFTRHATSLPQLMAKMPIAPAQYKIKSHEARQHQPALIVKPQEIGHVQYCVRWALENRTALTIIGGGHSGHCLQPNVVAVDMGAFDKVHIVAPAAGVSDTVIVVGAGCKAGDVIHTAMAAELTVPLGSRPSVGAGLWLQGGIGHMARLHALTCDAILGAVVVSVASGQVFCVGQVPKEHQPQGAKCIDGDSDLLWAVKGAGTNFAITVSVNFMASPARKFAIQNWVMPLNDDSAARRKLQDFDHLVASKLPQHSSADAYLYYEKDKLHLGVSLCETFTTEPTDEWLSVARNTFGPKNGHQTVDGTGLFDTEMYVSAMHGGHAGGKMSSFKRCLFLKDISASRMVDSLIAVLQVRPSPYCYFHLLHGGGTVGDISEIITAFGCRDWDFACVITGVWERSQDGTDIARRTTQWEYDVIRELSPICSGVYSADLGPDPRDACLALKAFGPNHPRLARLKQKYDPENVLAYACPLPKASTIPKLIVLVTGEHGSGKDYSADVWVSVLGSRTHNGLVARTVSISDATKREYAEATGADYNRLLGDRSYKEQQRVSLTAFFETQLHVRPQLAEEHFMRVVNDAEGVDVLFITGMRDEAPLAAFSHLVSHSRLLEVKIKANKETQRARRGVPDVDGEDIHDNTTEVDRDSNSCPSLVFSNDGSGKDGAIKFAELYLLPLLGDDLLQLKRSIHLINDSPRPGFAFRDVLGICQQPDERNLCTTLLQQYFTGDWKKVNVIAGCETGGLVLGLLLATHLNMPFAMIRKAGKRPDPKIAVTKSVSYVSSSLAEDPIEEKIEMDVGLVSEGDRVVVVDDVLSTGETICAVLQLLGEAGIETGGLNVLVVAEFPAHRGRDLLRQRGFGGVNVQSLLVFAGE
;
A
#
# COMPACT_ATOMS: atom_id res chain seq x y z
N MET A 1 -28.05 64.97 -15.42
CA MET A 1 -29.15 64.09 -14.99
C MET A 1 -29.07 62.81 -15.82
N LEU A 2 -28.97 61.67 -15.12
CA LEU A 2 -29.13 60.28 -15.58
C LEU A 2 -28.45 59.86 -16.89
N ASN A 3 -27.26 59.27 -16.78
CA ASN A 3 -26.80 58.27 -17.74
C ASN A 3 -26.26 57.05 -16.97
N GLN A 4 -26.88 55.90 -17.26
CA GLN A 4 -26.62 54.59 -16.70
C GLN A 4 -25.22 54.12 -17.09
N SER A 5 -24.39 53.82 -16.08
CA SER A 5 -23.16 53.06 -16.24
C SER A 5 -23.46 51.61 -15.85
N LEU A 6 -23.22 50.71 -16.81
CA LEU A 6 -23.39 49.27 -16.72
C LEU A 6 -22.68 48.72 -15.47
N LYS A 7 -23.47 48.26 -14.49
CA LYS A 7 -23.01 47.20 -13.60
C LYS A 7 -23.00 45.91 -14.42
N ALA A 8 -21.81 45.41 -14.72
CA ALA A 8 -21.66 44.02 -15.11
C ALA A 8 -22.25 43.16 -13.99
N ASP A 9 -23.25 42.35 -14.32
CA ASP A 9 -23.74 41.31 -13.43
C ASP A 9 -22.54 40.43 -13.01
N PRO A 10 -22.44 40.04 -11.73
CA PRO A 10 -21.43 39.07 -11.32
C PRO A 10 -21.63 37.79 -12.15
N PRO A 11 -20.55 37.07 -12.52
CA PRO A 11 -20.67 35.84 -13.29
C PRO A 11 -21.63 34.89 -12.57
N LEU A 12 -22.54 34.32 -13.37
CA LEU A 12 -23.68 33.49 -12.94
C LEU A 12 -23.41 32.72 -11.65
N SER A 13 -24.31 32.92 -10.68
CA SER A 13 -24.43 32.20 -9.43
C SER A 13 -23.89 30.77 -9.48
N TYR A 14 -22.79 30.52 -8.77
CA TYR A 14 -22.39 29.19 -8.38
C TYR A 14 -23.54 28.58 -7.53
N LYS A 15 -24.39 27.74 -8.15
CA LYS A 15 -25.18 26.73 -7.41
C LYS A 15 -24.22 25.57 -7.10
N ILE A 16 -23.85 25.39 -5.83
CA ILE A 16 -22.62 24.67 -5.40
C ILE A 16 -22.86 23.19 -5.00
N ALA A 17 -24.05 22.59 -5.11
CA ALA A 17 -24.23 21.14 -4.88
C ALA A 17 -25.32 20.45 -5.69
N MET A 18 -25.10 19.16 -5.97
CA MET A 18 -26.05 18.21 -6.54
C MET A 18 -26.87 17.53 -5.42
N ALA A 19 -28.17 17.34 -5.63
CA ALA A 19 -28.99 16.50 -4.75
C ALA A 19 -28.74 15.01 -5.03
N THR A 20 -28.99 14.14 -4.06
CA THR A 20 -28.91 12.69 -4.30
C THR A 20 -30.14 12.19 -5.06
N VAL A 21 -30.01 11.08 -5.79
CA VAL A 21 -31.14 10.45 -6.49
C VAL A 21 -32.27 10.05 -5.52
N ASN A 22 -31.96 9.69 -4.27
CA ASN A 22 -32.97 9.39 -3.26
C ASN A 22 -33.68 10.65 -2.73
N ALA A 23 -32.95 11.76 -2.58
CA ALA A 23 -33.56 13.05 -2.24
C ALA A 23 -34.53 13.47 -3.35
N LEU A 24 -34.11 13.33 -4.61
CA LEU A 24 -34.99 13.53 -5.77
C LEU A 24 -36.21 12.61 -5.70
N LYS A 25 -36.03 11.29 -5.53
CA LYS A 25 -37.13 10.33 -5.41
C LYS A 25 -38.14 10.71 -4.33
N SER A 26 -37.65 11.15 -3.17
CA SER A 26 -38.50 11.56 -2.05
C SER A 26 -39.26 12.85 -2.37
N ALA A 27 -38.61 13.82 -3.03
CA ALA A 27 -39.24 15.05 -3.49
C ALA A 27 -40.34 14.77 -4.54
N LEU A 28 -40.05 13.93 -5.53
CA LEU A 28 -41.02 13.54 -6.57
C LEU A 28 -42.23 12.82 -5.95
N ARG A 29 -42.01 11.85 -5.05
CA ARG A 29 -43.11 11.13 -4.39
C ARG A 29 -43.97 12.04 -3.50
N ARG A 30 -43.35 12.98 -2.80
CA ARG A 30 -44.07 13.96 -1.98
C ARG A 30 -45.02 14.82 -2.84
N LYS A 31 -44.60 15.19 -4.05
CA LYS A 31 -45.45 15.94 -4.99
C LYS A 31 -46.70 15.19 -5.41
N ILE A 32 -46.65 13.86 -5.51
CA ILE A 32 -47.84 13.04 -5.75
C ILE A 32 -48.83 13.24 -4.59
N THR A 33 -48.38 13.09 -3.35
CA THR A 33 -49.24 13.26 -2.17
C THR A 33 -49.81 14.68 -2.03
N GLU A 34 -49.09 15.70 -2.52
CA GLU A 34 -49.52 17.11 -2.48
C GLU A 34 -50.55 17.47 -3.58
N ILE A 35 -50.51 16.82 -4.75
CA ILE A 35 -51.20 17.27 -5.97
C ILE A 35 -52.23 16.25 -6.49
N ALA A 36 -51.95 14.96 -6.36
CA ALA A 36 -52.70 13.87 -6.97
C ALA A 36 -53.00 12.77 -5.93
N PRO A 37 -54.11 12.88 -5.17
CA PRO A 37 -54.50 11.87 -4.19
C PRO A 37 -55.11 10.60 -4.83
N SER A 38 -55.14 10.49 -6.16
CA SER A 38 -55.75 9.41 -6.94
C SER A 38 -54.92 8.12 -6.99
N LEU A 39 -55.47 7.08 -7.65
CA LEU A 39 -54.85 5.77 -7.80
C LEU A 39 -53.56 5.85 -8.63
N THR A 40 -52.44 5.48 -8.00
CA THR A 40 -51.16 5.23 -8.69
C THR A 40 -51.01 3.76 -9.03
N ARG A 41 -50.40 3.43 -10.16
CA ARG A 41 -49.98 2.07 -10.49
C ARG A 41 -48.45 1.93 -10.64
N PRO A 42 -47.89 0.73 -10.51
CA PRO A 42 -46.51 0.45 -10.91
C PRO A 42 -46.29 0.66 -12.42
N LEU A 43 -45.03 0.88 -12.82
CA LEU A 43 -44.64 0.93 -14.23
C LEU A 43 -44.88 -0.42 -14.91
N SER A 44 -45.30 -0.39 -16.17
CA SER A 44 -45.29 -1.56 -17.06
C SER A 44 -43.85 -1.88 -17.53
N ASP A 45 -43.63 -3.06 -18.08
CA ASP A 45 -42.30 -3.49 -18.52
C ASP A 45 -41.67 -2.54 -19.55
N SER A 46 -42.48 -2.05 -20.51
CA SER A 46 -42.03 -1.10 -21.53
C SER A 46 -41.77 0.31 -20.98
N GLU A 47 -42.56 0.74 -19.98
CA GLU A 47 -42.34 2.04 -19.32
C GLU A 47 -41.06 2.00 -18.48
N TYR A 48 -40.80 0.89 -17.80
CA TYR A 48 -39.56 0.68 -17.07
C TYR A 48 -38.35 0.64 -18.00
N ASP A 49 -38.45 -0.05 -19.15
CA ASP A 49 -37.40 -0.09 -20.18
C ASP A 49 -37.10 1.29 -20.77
N ALA A 50 -38.13 2.07 -21.10
CA ALA A 50 -37.96 3.44 -21.59
C ALA A 50 -37.28 4.33 -20.54
N GLY A 51 -37.71 4.22 -19.28
CA GLY A 51 -37.10 4.87 -18.15
C GLY A 51 -35.64 4.50 -17.99
N PHE A 52 -35.31 3.20 -17.98
CA PHE A 52 -33.94 2.69 -17.84
C PHE A 52 -33.02 3.11 -19.00
N THR A 53 -33.51 3.04 -20.24
CA THR A 53 -32.75 3.40 -21.45
C THR A 53 -32.35 4.88 -21.44
N ALA A 54 -33.22 5.76 -20.95
CA ALA A 54 -32.90 7.18 -20.79
C ALA A 54 -31.73 7.46 -19.82
N LEU A 55 -31.30 6.45 -19.05
CA LEU A 55 -30.26 6.52 -18.01
C LEU A 55 -28.98 5.82 -18.45
N ALA A 56 -29.10 4.73 -19.19
CA ALA A 56 -28.01 3.81 -19.51
C ALA A 56 -26.95 4.39 -20.47
N GLU A 57 -27.23 5.50 -21.16
CA GLU A 57 -26.31 6.05 -22.18
C GLU A 57 -25.03 6.71 -21.60
N ASP A 58 -25.04 7.19 -20.34
CA ASP A 58 -23.91 7.96 -19.77
C ASP A 58 -23.52 7.58 -18.32
N ILE A 59 -24.40 6.89 -17.57
CA ILE A 59 -24.24 6.66 -16.11
C ILE A 59 -23.51 5.36 -15.79
N ASP A 60 -23.87 4.28 -16.49
CA ASP A 60 -23.43 2.94 -16.10
C ASP A 60 -21.96 2.72 -16.44
N LYS A 61 -21.43 3.32 -17.51
CA LYS A 61 -20.07 3.02 -17.94
C LYS A 61 -19.02 3.38 -16.89
N ALA A 62 -19.03 4.61 -16.36
CA ALA A 62 -18.04 5.01 -15.35
C ALA A 62 -18.20 4.25 -14.02
N VAL A 63 -19.42 4.03 -13.53
CA VAL A 63 -19.63 3.28 -12.27
C VAL A 63 -19.23 1.81 -12.44
N TYR A 64 -19.52 1.20 -13.59
CA TYR A 64 -19.12 -0.17 -13.86
C TYR A 64 -17.61 -0.29 -14.07
N ASP A 65 -17.04 0.53 -14.95
CA ASP A 65 -15.62 0.50 -15.31
C ASP A 65 -14.70 0.91 -14.15
N ASP A 66 -15.08 1.93 -13.37
CA ASP A 66 -14.22 2.48 -12.31
C ASP A 66 -14.46 1.83 -10.93
N PHE A 67 -15.61 1.17 -10.72
CA PHE A 67 -15.98 0.62 -9.40
C PHE A 67 -16.50 -0.81 -9.45
N ILE A 68 -17.67 -1.09 -10.05
CA ILE A 68 -18.32 -2.40 -9.91
C ILE A 68 -17.44 -3.51 -10.47
N ILE A 69 -16.94 -3.39 -11.69
CA ILE A 69 -16.15 -4.44 -12.36
C ILE A 69 -14.79 -4.65 -11.69
N PRO A 70 -13.98 -3.61 -11.39
CA PRO A 70 -12.72 -3.80 -10.66
C PRO A 70 -12.93 -4.45 -9.29
N GLN A 71 -13.92 -4.00 -8.51
CA GLN A 71 -14.15 -4.53 -7.17
C GLN A 71 -14.72 -5.95 -7.20
N LEU A 72 -15.65 -6.24 -8.12
CA LEU A 72 -16.20 -7.58 -8.31
C LEU A 72 -15.12 -8.57 -8.75
N SER A 73 -14.27 -8.17 -9.70
CA SER A 73 -13.13 -8.97 -10.16
C SER A 73 -12.19 -9.33 -9.00
N LEU A 74 -11.81 -8.34 -8.19
CA LEU A 74 -10.94 -8.55 -7.01
C LEU A 74 -11.59 -9.41 -5.92
N LEU A 75 -12.91 -9.34 -5.78
CA LEU A 75 -13.64 -10.12 -4.79
C LEU A 75 -13.78 -11.59 -5.21
N LEU A 76 -13.99 -11.85 -6.51
CA LEU A 76 -14.17 -13.20 -7.04
C LEU A 76 -12.83 -13.92 -7.31
N GLU A 77 -11.73 -13.19 -7.45
CA GLU A 77 -10.42 -13.75 -7.80
C GLU A 77 -9.96 -14.92 -6.91
N PRO A 78 -10.03 -14.86 -5.55
CA PRO A 78 -9.67 -15.99 -4.70
C PRO A 78 -10.49 -17.25 -5.00
N LEU A 79 -11.81 -17.11 -5.11
CA LEU A 79 -12.74 -18.21 -5.41
C LEU A 79 -12.47 -18.81 -6.80
N LEU A 80 -12.15 -17.97 -7.80
CA LEU A 80 -11.86 -18.39 -9.17
C LEU A 80 -10.49 -19.04 -9.34
N ASN A 81 -9.55 -18.73 -8.44
CA ASN A 81 -8.21 -19.33 -8.42
C ASN A 81 -8.24 -20.75 -7.85
N THR A 82 -9.08 -21.00 -6.85
CA THR A 82 -9.21 -22.33 -6.24
C THR A 82 -10.16 -23.23 -7.01
N ARG A 83 -11.23 -22.68 -7.60
CA ARG A 83 -12.23 -23.46 -8.34
C ARG A 83 -11.95 -23.51 -9.84
N ALA A 84 -12.01 -24.71 -10.41
CA ALA A 84 -11.91 -24.91 -11.85
C ALA A 84 -13.10 -24.29 -12.59
N GLN A 85 -14.29 -24.31 -11.98
CA GLN A 85 -15.57 -23.88 -12.55
C GLN A 85 -16.45 -23.33 -11.43
N ILE A 86 -17.30 -22.35 -11.75
CA ILE A 86 -18.27 -21.80 -10.80
C ILE A 86 -19.68 -21.70 -11.39
N SER A 87 -20.65 -21.66 -10.48
CA SER A 87 -22.06 -21.48 -10.71
C SER A 87 -22.58 -20.19 -10.08
N VAL A 88 -23.40 -19.45 -10.83
CA VAL A 88 -23.81 -18.10 -10.44
C VAL A 88 -25.33 -17.93 -10.52
N LEU A 89 -25.88 -17.24 -9.54
CA LEU A 89 -27.25 -16.73 -9.51
C LEU A 89 -27.24 -15.19 -9.50
N GLU A 90 -27.88 -14.55 -10.49
CA GLU A 90 -28.11 -13.10 -10.48
C GLU A 90 -29.57 -12.76 -10.16
N ILE A 91 -29.80 -11.81 -9.27
CA ILE A 91 -31.12 -11.34 -8.87
C ILE A 91 -31.28 -9.89 -9.35
N GLY A 92 -32.23 -9.71 -10.26
CA GLY A 92 -32.50 -8.46 -10.96
C GLY A 92 -31.33 -7.94 -11.80
N PRO A 93 -30.72 -8.75 -12.68
CA PRO A 93 -29.59 -8.32 -13.52
C PRO A 93 -29.95 -7.23 -14.53
N GLY A 94 -31.23 -7.05 -14.87
CA GLY A 94 -31.65 -6.15 -15.94
C GLY A 94 -31.37 -6.74 -17.33
N PRO A 95 -31.24 -5.90 -18.38
CA PRO A 95 -31.14 -6.37 -19.76
C PRO A 95 -29.79 -7.01 -20.12
N LYS A 96 -28.77 -6.88 -19.27
CA LYS A 96 -27.42 -7.46 -19.44
C LYS A 96 -26.84 -7.88 -18.09
N SER A 97 -26.14 -9.01 -18.05
CA SER A 97 -25.44 -9.48 -16.85
C SER A 97 -24.24 -8.60 -16.52
N VAL A 98 -24.01 -8.29 -15.24
CA VAL A 98 -22.77 -7.59 -14.81
C VAL A 98 -21.53 -8.46 -15.00
N LEU A 99 -21.70 -9.79 -14.98
CA LEU A 99 -20.62 -10.75 -15.21
C LEU A 99 -20.11 -10.74 -16.66
N ALA A 100 -20.91 -10.24 -17.61
CA ALA A 100 -20.53 -10.15 -19.02
C ALA A 100 -19.35 -9.18 -19.26
N GLU A 101 -19.16 -8.21 -18.36
CA GLU A 101 -18.11 -7.19 -18.43
C GLU A 101 -16.84 -7.58 -17.66
N LEU A 102 -16.82 -8.74 -16.98
CA LEU A 102 -15.62 -9.24 -16.31
C LEU A 102 -14.50 -9.59 -17.30
N PRO A 103 -13.22 -9.60 -16.84
CA PRO A 103 -12.11 -10.10 -17.65
C PRO A 103 -12.38 -11.50 -18.22
N GLU A 104 -11.98 -11.74 -19.46
CA GLU A 104 -12.30 -12.98 -20.19
C GLU A 104 -11.88 -14.25 -19.43
N ARG A 105 -10.70 -14.22 -18.77
CA ARG A 105 -10.21 -15.32 -17.93
C ARG A 105 -11.20 -15.71 -16.83
N GLN A 106 -11.87 -14.74 -16.23
CA GLN A 106 -12.87 -14.97 -15.17
C GLN A 106 -14.19 -15.43 -15.77
N ARG A 107 -14.66 -14.81 -16.86
CA ARG A 107 -15.90 -15.22 -17.56
C ARG A 107 -15.86 -16.67 -18.00
N ARG A 108 -14.70 -17.16 -18.47
CA ARG A 108 -14.51 -18.56 -18.90
C ARG A 108 -14.69 -19.58 -17.77
N LYS A 109 -14.60 -19.18 -16.49
CA LYS A 109 -14.82 -20.06 -15.34
C LYS A 109 -16.30 -20.24 -15.00
N ILE A 110 -17.18 -19.37 -15.49
CA ILE A 110 -18.63 -19.43 -15.25
C ILE A 110 -19.23 -20.49 -16.17
N LYS A 111 -19.73 -21.58 -15.57
CA LYS A 111 -20.20 -22.77 -16.30
C LYS A 111 -21.70 -23.00 -16.15
N ARG A 112 -22.30 -22.53 -15.06
CA ARG A 112 -23.75 -22.52 -14.84
C ARG A 112 -24.19 -21.12 -14.44
N TYR A 113 -25.25 -20.64 -15.08
CA TYR A 113 -25.82 -19.31 -14.85
C TYR A 113 -27.34 -19.42 -14.68
N SER A 114 -27.84 -18.80 -13.62
CA SER A 114 -29.27 -18.64 -13.36
C SER A 114 -29.58 -17.18 -13.04
N ALA A 115 -30.79 -16.72 -13.35
CA ALA A 115 -31.21 -15.38 -13.01
C ALA A 115 -32.69 -15.30 -12.59
N PHE A 116 -33.02 -14.33 -11.74
CA PHE A 116 -34.40 -13.87 -11.50
C PHE A 116 -34.57 -12.48 -12.09
N GLU A 117 -35.31 -12.36 -13.19
CA GLU A 117 -35.59 -11.09 -13.87
C GLU A 117 -37.09 -10.99 -14.17
N PRO A 118 -37.87 -10.21 -13.38
CA PRO A 118 -39.32 -10.15 -13.53
C PRO A 118 -39.80 -9.33 -14.75
N ASN A 119 -38.97 -8.48 -15.35
CA ASN A 119 -39.34 -7.70 -16.53
C ASN A 119 -39.13 -8.54 -17.80
N GLU A 120 -40.19 -8.79 -18.57
CA GLU A 120 -40.15 -9.67 -19.76
C GLU A 120 -39.22 -9.15 -20.85
N VAL A 121 -39.16 -7.82 -21.04
CA VAL A 121 -38.28 -7.17 -22.02
C VAL A 121 -36.82 -7.40 -21.64
N PHE A 122 -36.48 -7.24 -20.36
CA PHE A 122 -35.12 -7.45 -19.86
C PHE A 122 -34.71 -8.92 -19.89
N ALA A 123 -35.57 -9.82 -19.41
CA ALA A 123 -35.32 -11.25 -19.42
C ALA A 123 -35.03 -11.75 -20.85
N THR A 124 -35.80 -11.28 -21.84
CA THR A 124 -35.60 -11.64 -23.25
C THR A 124 -34.26 -11.14 -23.78
N ARG A 125 -33.87 -9.89 -23.50
CA ARG A 125 -32.56 -9.33 -23.93
C ARG A 125 -31.38 -10.03 -23.24
N LEU A 126 -31.52 -10.34 -21.96
CA LEU A 126 -30.52 -11.09 -21.21
C LEU A 126 -30.30 -12.48 -21.81
N GLU A 127 -31.39 -13.20 -22.12
CA GLU A 127 -31.37 -14.52 -22.75
C GLU A 127 -30.67 -14.47 -24.11
N GLN A 128 -30.99 -13.48 -24.94
CA GLN A 128 -30.34 -13.25 -26.23
C GLN A 128 -28.84 -12.95 -26.09
N SER A 129 -28.44 -12.17 -25.09
CA SER A 129 -27.03 -11.80 -24.85
C SER A 129 -26.14 -12.96 -24.39
N LEU A 130 -26.75 -13.98 -23.76
CA LEU A 130 -26.06 -15.16 -23.23
C LEU A 130 -26.10 -16.34 -24.20
N SER A 131 -27.03 -16.33 -25.17
CA SER A 131 -27.22 -17.40 -26.14
C SER A 131 -26.35 -17.21 -27.38
N SER A 132 -25.72 -18.29 -27.86
CA SER A 132 -24.88 -18.29 -29.08
C SER A 132 -25.67 -18.33 -30.40
N VAL A 133 -26.93 -17.86 -30.39
CA VAL A 133 -27.91 -18.08 -31.47
C VAL A 133 -27.76 -17.06 -32.61
N SER A 134 -27.08 -15.94 -32.37
CA SER A 134 -26.72 -14.96 -33.39
C SER A 134 -25.23 -15.09 -33.72
N ASN A 135 -24.76 -14.66 -34.91
CA ASN A 135 -23.34 -14.65 -35.33
C ASN A 135 -22.41 -13.77 -34.45
N SER A 136 -22.81 -13.45 -33.21
CA SER A 136 -22.03 -12.74 -32.21
C SER A 136 -21.62 -13.71 -31.09
N PRO A 137 -20.37 -13.61 -30.56
CA PRO A 137 -19.91 -14.49 -29.49
C PRO A 137 -20.72 -14.26 -28.20
N SER A 138 -21.09 -15.34 -27.52
CA SER A 138 -21.79 -15.27 -26.23
C SER A 138 -20.97 -14.48 -25.21
N SER A 139 -21.64 -13.63 -24.44
CA SER A 139 -21.01 -12.86 -23.36
C SER A 139 -20.41 -13.73 -22.26
N LEU A 140 -20.94 -14.95 -22.05
CA LEU A 140 -20.36 -15.99 -21.18
C LEU A 140 -20.00 -17.23 -22.02
N PRO A 141 -18.78 -17.31 -22.55
CA PRO A 141 -18.44 -18.21 -23.66
C PRO A 141 -18.46 -19.70 -23.32
N ASN A 142 -18.51 -20.05 -22.03
CA ASN A 142 -18.21 -21.39 -21.54
C ASN A 142 -19.39 -22.08 -20.83
N LEU A 143 -20.61 -21.54 -20.93
CA LEU A 143 -21.80 -22.14 -20.30
C LEU A 143 -22.02 -23.59 -20.76
N GLN A 144 -22.24 -24.50 -19.82
CA GLN A 144 -22.47 -25.94 -20.10
C GLN A 144 -23.89 -26.23 -20.59
N ALA A 145 -24.85 -25.37 -20.24
CA ALA A 145 -26.25 -25.49 -20.59
C ALA A 145 -26.82 -24.10 -20.91
N THR A 146 -28.03 -24.08 -21.48
CA THR A 146 -28.80 -22.84 -21.66
C THR A 146 -28.99 -22.14 -20.32
N PRO A 147 -28.78 -20.80 -20.25
CA PRO A 147 -28.96 -20.05 -19.01
C PRO A 147 -30.39 -20.21 -18.48
N ASN A 148 -30.55 -20.41 -17.16
CA ASN A 148 -31.86 -20.56 -16.52
C ASN A 148 -32.39 -19.19 -16.07
N ILE A 149 -33.14 -18.51 -16.95
CA ILE A 149 -33.70 -17.18 -16.66
C ILE A 149 -35.15 -17.34 -16.19
N ARG A 150 -35.37 -17.06 -14.90
CA ARG A 150 -36.69 -17.14 -14.26
C ARG A 150 -37.38 -15.78 -14.35
N ARG A 151 -38.48 -15.73 -15.10
CA ARG A 151 -39.29 -14.51 -15.32
C ARG A 151 -40.24 -14.21 -14.15
N GLN A 152 -39.67 -14.12 -12.95
CA GLN A 152 -40.43 -13.85 -11.72
C GLN A 152 -39.57 -13.10 -10.71
N ARG A 153 -40.23 -12.44 -9.75
CA ARG A 153 -39.54 -11.75 -8.64
C ARG A 153 -38.95 -12.76 -7.67
N TYR A 154 -37.76 -12.47 -7.17
CA TYR A 154 -37.19 -13.20 -6.04
C TYR A 154 -37.88 -12.78 -4.74
N THR A 155 -38.46 -13.74 -4.00
CA THR A 155 -39.13 -13.52 -2.71
C THR A 155 -38.69 -14.58 -1.68
N LEU A 156 -39.01 -14.38 -0.40
CA LEU A 156 -38.76 -15.38 0.65
C LEU A 156 -39.46 -16.72 0.38
N GLU A 157 -40.63 -16.70 -0.26
CA GLU A 157 -41.42 -17.87 -0.62
C GLU A 157 -40.97 -18.55 -1.93
N THR A 158 -40.13 -17.86 -2.73
CA THR A 158 -39.69 -18.40 -4.01
C THR A 158 -38.87 -19.68 -3.82
N THR A 159 -39.44 -20.83 -4.14
CA THR A 159 -38.70 -22.10 -4.20
C THR A 159 -37.86 -22.13 -5.46
N THR A 160 -36.53 -22.25 -5.33
CA THR A 160 -35.70 -22.67 -6.48
C THR A 160 -36.17 -24.06 -6.87
N SER A 161 -36.69 -24.21 -8.08
CA SER A 161 -37.29 -25.46 -8.58
C SER A 161 -36.44 -26.68 -8.22
N THR A 162 -37.06 -27.64 -7.56
CA THR A 162 -36.47 -28.94 -7.21
C THR A 162 -35.96 -29.63 -8.46
N ASN A 163 -34.68 -30.03 -8.47
CA ASN A 163 -34.24 -31.13 -9.33
C ASN A 163 -35.11 -32.38 -9.04
N THR A 164 -35.09 -33.37 -9.94
CA THR A 164 -35.81 -34.64 -9.80
C THR A 164 -35.58 -35.40 -8.48
N ASN A 165 -34.63 -34.93 -7.64
CA ASN A 165 -34.24 -35.49 -6.34
C ASN A 165 -34.63 -34.63 -5.11
N HIS A 166 -35.45 -33.58 -5.24
CA HIS A 166 -35.87 -32.69 -4.12
C HIS A 166 -34.74 -31.90 -3.39
N GLU A 167 -33.56 -31.76 -3.99
CA GLU A 167 -32.45 -30.96 -3.42
C GLU A 167 -32.54 -29.48 -3.85
N VAL A 168 -32.18 -28.57 -2.92
CA VAL A 168 -32.07 -27.12 -3.16
C VAL A 168 -30.91 -26.86 -4.13
N GLU A 169 -31.11 -25.93 -5.07
CA GLU A 169 -30.08 -25.58 -6.04
C GLU A 169 -29.00 -24.71 -5.39
N ASP A 170 -27.82 -25.27 -5.12
CA ASP A 170 -26.70 -24.55 -4.54
C ASP A 170 -25.97 -23.68 -5.58
N PHE A 171 -25.33 -22.57 -5.19
CA PHE A 171 -24.56 -21.67 -6.06
C PHE A 171 -23.23 -21.26 -5.42
N ASP A 172 -22.23 -20.94 -6.23
CA ASP A 172 -20.94 -20.44 -5.72
C ASP A 172 -20.98 -18.93 -5.51
N VAL A 173 -21.75 -18.23 -6.34
CA VAL A 173 -21.93 -16.78 -6.29
C VAL A 173 -23.41 -16.45 -6.39
N VAL A 174 -23.92 -15.61 -5.50
CA VAL A 174 -25.27 -15.00 -5.61
C VAL A 174 -25.11 -13.48 -5.64
N LEU A 175 -25.63 -12.83 -6.68
CA LEU A 175 -25.53 -11.38 -6.89
C LEU A 175 -26.90 -10.70 -6.78
N PHE A 176 -26.99 -9.61 -6.01
CA PHE A 176 -28.12 -8.68 -6.03
C PHE A 176 -27.71 -7.41 -6.79
N CYS A 177 -28.09 -7.32 -8.07
CA CYS A 177 -27.57 -6.31 -9.02
C CYS A 177 -28.13 -4.90 -8.83
N HIS A 178 -29.33 -4.77 -8.28
CA HIS A 178 -30.01 -3.49 -8.09
C HIS A 178 -30.52 -3.33 -6.66
N SER A 179 -29.66 -3.57 -5.68
CA SER A 179 -29.99 -3.53 -4.25
C SER A 179 -31.06 -4.58 -3.89
N LEU A 180 -31.55 -4.50 -2.66
CA LEU A 180 -32.66 -5.28 -2.13
C LEU A 180 -33.98 -4.49 -2.27
N TYR A 181 -34.16 -3.75 -3.38
CA TYR A 181 -35.34 -2.90 -3.54
C TYR A 181 -36.62 -3.74 -3.67
N GLY A 182 -37.61 -3.44 -2.84
CA GLY A 182 -38.87 -4.21 -2.78
C GLY A 182 -38.73 -5.57 -2.11
N LEU A 183 -37.55 -5.89 -1.54
CA LEU A 183 -37.28 -7.13 -0.82
C LEU A 183 -37.19 -6.81 0.68
N GLU A 184 -38.21 -7.21 1.44
CA GLU A 184 -38.25 -7.02 2.89
C GLU A 184 -38.75 -8.30 3.60
N PRO A 185 -38.22 -8.62 4.79
CA PRO A 185 -37.10 -7.95 5.46
C PRO A 185 -35.75 -8.26 4.78
N LYS A 186 -34.93 -7.22 4.53
CA LYS A 186 -33.64 -7.35 3.81
C LYS A 186 -32.69 -8.40 4.40
N ARG A 187 -32.64 -8.51 5.72
CA ARG A 187 -31.81 -9.50 6.43
C ARG A 187 -32.17 -10.93 6.03
N ASP A 188 -33.44 -11.28 6.13
CA ASP A 188 -33.92 -12.64 5.87
C ASP A 188 -33.70 -13.05 4.41
N VAL A 189 -33.79 -12.08 3.50
CA VAL A 189 -33.51 -12.26 2.07
C VAL A 189 -32.04 -12.61 1.82
N VAL A 190 -31.12 -11.96 2.53
CA VAL A 190 -29.68 -12.26 2.47
C VAL A 190 -29.38 -13.59 3.16
N GLU A 191 -29.98 -13.89 4.31
CA GLU A 191 -29.84 -15.19 5.00
C GLU A 191 -30.33 -16.36 4.11
N LYS A 192 -31.45 -16.18 3.40
CA LYS A 192 -31.92 -17.15 2.41
C LYS A 192 -30.89 -17.37 1.30
N ALA A 193 -30.31 -16.30 0.76
CA ALA A 193 -29.27 -16.41 -0.26
C ALA A 193 -28.00 -17.11 0.27
N LEU A 194 -27.62 -16.86 1.52
CA LEU A 194 -26.51 -17.56 2.19
C LEU A 194 -26.78 -19.06 2.32
N GLY A 195 -28.03 -19.45 2.58
CA GLY A 195 -28.45 -20.85 2.61
C GLY A 195 -28.39 -21.57 1.27
N MET A 196 -28.27 -20.83 0.17
CA MET A 196 -28.11 -21.36 -1.20
C MET A 196 -26.64 -21.48 -1.63
N LEU A 197 -25.67 -21.17 -0.77
CA LEU A 197 -24.25 -21.28 -1.12
C LEU A 197 -23.77 -22.72 -1.09
N THR A 198 -22.89 -23.10 -2.02
CA THR A 198 -22.27 -24.42 -2.03
C THR A 198 -21.48 -24.70 -0.76
N LYS A 199 -21.67 -25.90 -0.20
CA LYS A 199 -21.02 -26.34 1.04
C LYS A 199 -19.69 -27.02 0.72
N SER A 200 -18.65 -26.23 0.45
CA SER A 200 -17.27 -26.75 0.32
C SER A 200 -16.48 -26.61 1.64
N PRO A 201 -15.62 -27.57 2.01
CA PRO A 201 -14.72 -27.45 3.16
C PRO A 201 -13.59 -26.44 2.94
N GLU A 202 -13.11 -26.30 1.69
CA GLU A 202 -11.87 -25.56 1.37
C GLU A 202 -12.12 -24.06 1.16
N ASP A 203 -13.27 -23.69 0.56
CA ASP A 203 -13.63 -22.29 0.27
C ASP A 203 -15.13 -22.00 0.30
N ASP A 204 -15.47 -20.81 0.80
CA ASP A 204 -16.85 -20.34 0.90
C ASP A 204 -17.38 -19.80 -0.42
N GLY A 205 -18.62 -20.14 -0.74
CA GLY A 205 -19.40 -19.37 -1.70
C GLY A 205 -19.66 -17.95 -1.18
N ILE A 206 -20.11 -17.05 -2.06
CA ILE A 206 -20.24 -15.63 -1.75
C ILE A 206 -21.59 -15.06 -2.21
N VAL A 207 -22.21 -14.26 -1.34
CA VAL A 207 -23.37 -13.42 -1.65
C VAL A 207 -22.90 -11.98 -1.75
N ILE A 208 -23.23 -11.29 -2.84
CA ILE A 208 -22.79 -9.92 -3.10
C ILE A 208 -24.01 -9.05 -3.34
N VAL A 209 -24.07 -7.91 -2.65
CA VAL A 209 -25.14 -6.92 -2.77
C VAL A 209 -24.57 -5.61 -3.29
N PHE A 210 -24.99 -5.20 -4.48
CA PHE A 210 -24.75 -3.85 -4.99
C PHE A 210 -25.85 -2.93 -4.47
N HIS A 211 -25.50 -1.93 -3.67
CA HIS A 211 -26.46 -1.03 -3.05
C HIS A 211 -26.18 0.43 -3.43
N ARG A 212 -27.23 1.18 -3.76
CA ARG A 212 -27.13 2.56 -4.28
C ARG A 212 -27.33 3.63 -3.20
N GLN A 213 -26.96 3.32 -1.96
CA GLN A 213 -27.04 4.25 -0.82
C GLN A 213 -25.74 4.20 -0.02
N GLY A 214 -25.50 5.23 0.79
CA GLY A 214 -24.28 5.36 1.58
C GLY A 214 -24.08 4.31 2.69
N SER A 215 -25.11 3.53 3.05
CA SER A 215 -24.97 2.38 3.95
C SER A 215 -26.07 1.34 3.75
N LEU A 216 -25.73 0.06 3.88
CA LEU A 216 -26.68 -1.06 3.86
C LEU A 216 -26.78 -1.64 5.28
N LYS A 217 -27.96 -1.54 5.89
CA LYS A 217 -28.23 -2.06 7.23
C LYS A 217 -28.84 -3.46 7.15
N LEU A 218 -28.22 -4.44 7.82
CA LEU A 218 -28.67 -5.84 7.86
C LEU A 218 -28.63 -6.43 9.27
N ASP A 219 -29.04 -5.64 10.27
CA ASP A 219 -29.34 -6.06 11.66
C ASP A 219 -28.55 -7.29 12.17
N ASN A 220 -27.26 -7.09 12.46
CA ASN A 220 -26.30 -8.06 13.03
C ASN A 220 -25.69 -9.10 12.07
N LEU A 221 -25.89 -9.01 10.75
CA LEU A 221 -25.07 -9.77 9.80
C LEU A 221 -23.67 -9.17 9.69
N ILE A 222 -22.65 -10.03 9.66
CA ILE A 222 -21.25 -9.64 9.50
C ILE A 222 -20.89 -9.69 8.03
N CYS A 223 -20.31 -8.61 7.50
CA CYS A 223 -19.79 -8.61 6.14
C CYS A 223 -18.42 -9.29 6.06
N HIS A 224 -18.17 -9.98 4.95
CA HIS A 224 -16.85 -10.49 4.60
C HIS A 224 -15.99 -9.35 4.03
N ARG A 225 -16.57 -8.51 3.17
CA ARG A 225 -15.90 -7.35 2.59
C ARG A 225 -16.90 -6.27 2.18
N THR A 226 -16.46 -5.02 2.20
CA THR A 226 -17.23 -3.88 1.70
C THR A 226 -16.35 -2.98 0.84
N ALA A 227 -16.91 -2.40 -0.21
CA ALA A 227 -16.31 -1.34 -1.00
C ALA A 227 -17.35 -0.23 -1.23
N SER A 228 -16.92 1.02 -1.35
CA SER A 228 -17.79 2.16 -1.62
C SER A 228 -17.29 3.01 -2.78
N PHE A 229 -18.19 3.77 -3.39
CA PHE A 229 -17.94 4.73 -4.45
C PHE A 229 -18.78 5.99 -4.18
N PRO A 230 -18.30 6.89 -3.31
CA PRO A 230 -19.07 8.04 -2.84
C PRO A 230 -19.31 9.09 -3.94
N THR A 231 -18.48 9.10 -4.99
CA THR A 231 -18.51 10.06 -6.10
C THR A 231 -19.37 9.63 -7.29
N GLY A 232 -20.18 8.57 -7.14
CA GLY A 232 -21.08 8.15 -8.21
C GLY A 232 -22.06 9.28 -8.57
N VAL A 233 -22.26 9.51 -9.87
CA VAL A 233 -23.15 10.57 -10.39
C VAL A 233 -24.15 9.96 -11.36
N PHE A 234 -25.36 10.47 -11.30
CA PHE A 234 -26.50 10.12 -12.13
C PHE A 234 -26.86 11.30 -13.03
N ARG A 235 -26.92 11.11 -14.36
CA ARG A 235 -27.21 12.18 -15.33
C ARG A 235 -28.46 11.89 -16.13
N VAL A 236 -29.20 12.94 -16.47
CA VAL A 236 -30.32 12.92 -17.41
C VAL A 236 -30.25 14.16 -18.27
N GLU A 237 -30.54 14.06 -19.56
CA GLU A 237 -30.61 15.23 -20.42
C GLU A 237 -31.75 16.16 -19.95
N ASP A 238 -31.49 17.47 -19.95
CA ASP A 238 -32.46 18.50 -19.54
C ASP A 238 -33.47 18.79 -20.66
N ASP A 239 -34.19 17.75 -21.07
CA ASP A 239 -35.28 17.77 -22.04
C ASP A 239 -36.58 17.32 -21.37
N ASP A 240 -37.69 18.02 -21.62
CA ASP A 240 -38.96 17.77 -20.93
C ASP A 240 -39.48 16.32 -21.10
N LYS A 241 -39.32 15.72 -22.29
CA LYS A 241 -39.78 14.35 -22.56
C LYS A 241 -38.89 13.31 -21.86
N LYS A 242 -37.57 13.54 -21.85
CA LYS A 242 -36.63 12.71 -21.11
C LYS A 242 -36.82 12.83 -19.60
N LEU A 243 -37.06 14.04 -19.09
CA LEU A 243 -37.34 14.31 -17.68
C LEU A 243 -38.65 13.66 -17.21
N ASP A 244 -39.69 13.66 -18.05
CA ASP A 244 -40.94 12.94 -17.73
C ASP A 244 -40.69 11.45 -17.52
N SER A 245 -40.01 10.81 -18.48
CA SER A 245 -39.70 9.37 -18.42
C SER A 245 -38.81 9.04 -17.23
N PHE A 246 -37.81 9.90 -16.97
CA PHE A 246 -36.91 9.80 -15.84
C PHE A 246 -37.63 9.95 -14.49
N ALA A 247 -38.49 10.95 -14.34
CA ALA A 247 -39.19 11.22 -13.09
C ALA A 247 -40.14 10.07 -12.72
N HIS A 248 -40.87 9.52 -13.70
CA HIS A 248 -41.68 8.31 -13.52
C HIS A 248 -40.84 7.13 -13.05
N PHE A 249 -39.71 6.88 -13.70
CA PHE A 249 -38.79 5.80 -13.34
C PHE A 249 -38.25 5.95 -11.91
N ILE A 250 -37.80 7.15 -11.53
CA ILE A 250 -37.27 7.41 -10.18
C ILE A 250 -38.36 7.34 -9.12
N ALA A 251 -39.56 7.87 -9.38
CA ALA A 251 -40.70 7.79 -8.48
C ALA A 251 -41.17 6.33 -8.32
N GLY A 252 -41.08 5.53 -9.39
CA GLY A 252 -41.49 4.13 -9.43
C GLY A 252 -43.00 3.93 -9.54
N VAL A 253 -43.73 4.94 -10.01
CA VAL A 253 -45.19 4.92 -10.16
C VAL A 253 -45.62 5.73 -11.39
N VAL A 254 -46.80 5.42 -11.90
CA VAL A 254 -47.53 6.16 -12.94
C VAL A 254 -48.86 6.63 -12.37
N ILE A 255 -49.26 7.86 -12.70
CA ILE A 255 -50.55 8.44 -12.29
C ILE A 255 -51.57 8.06 -13.36
N GLU A 256 -52.69 7.47 -12.95
CA GLU A 256 -53.70 6.96 -13.90
C GLU A 256 -54.62 8.07 -14.45
N ASP A 257 -54.89 9.10 -13.66
CA ASP A 257 -55.66 10.26 -14.10
C ASP A 257 -54.79 11.16 -14.98
N LYS A 258 -55.28 11.46 -16.19
CA LYS A 258 -54.50 12.20 -17.20
C LYS A 258 -54.30 13.68 -16.87
N GLU A 259 -55.28 14.32 -16.25
CA GLU A 259 -55.19 15.75 -15.91
C GLU A 259 -54.27 15.95 -14.70
N GLU A 260 -54.37 15.06 -13.72
CA GLU A 260 -53.45 15.04 -12.58
C GLU A 260 -52.02 14.68 -13.01
N ASP A 261 -51.83 13.71 -13.91
CA ASP A 261 -50.52 13.32 -14.45
C ASP A 261 -49.82 14.48 -15.16
N GLU A 262 -50.52 15.22 -16.01
CA GLU A 262 -49.97 16.42 -16.66
C GLU A 262 -49.52 17.48 -15.65
N THR A 263 -50.33 17.68 -14.61
CA THR A 263 -50.03 18.64 -13.53
C THR A 263 -48.81 18.21 -12.72
N VAL A 264 -48.72 16.93 -12.35
CA VAL A 264 -47.59 16.39 -11.58
C VAL A 264 -46.31 16.38 -12.41
N ARG A 265 -46.36 16.02 -13.69
CA ARG A 265 -45.19 16.09 -14.58
C ARG A 265 -44.58 17.49 -14.65
N LEU A 266 -45.43 18.52 -14.71
CA LEU A 266 -44.97 19.90 -14.74
C LEU A 266 -44.22 20.30 -13.46
N GLU A 267 -44.68 19.84 -12.30
CA GLU A 267 -44.00 20.04 -11.01
C GLU A 267 -42.74 19.16 -10.87
N TRP A 268 -42.77 17.92 -11.34
CA TRP A 268 -41.61 17.04 -11.34
C TRP A 268 -40.46 17.59 -12.17
N ARG A 269 -40.73 18.17 -13.35
CA ARG A 269 -39.69 18.85 -14.15
C ARG A 269 -39.04 20.00 -13.36
N LYS A 270 -39.84 20.79 -12.63
CA LYS A 270 -39.34 21.87 -11.76
C LYS A 270 -38.45 21.32 -10.65
N GLU A 271 -38.87 20.27 -9.97
CA GLU A 271 -38.08 19.61 -8.92
C GLU A 271 -36.77 19.03 -9.46
N CYS A 272 -36.80 18.34 -10.60
CA CYS A 272 -35.60 17.84 -11.27
C CYS A 272 -34.60 18.97 -11.55
N ARG A 273 -35.05 20.10 -12.12
CA ARG A 273 -34.19 21.26 -12.41
C ARG A 273 -33.75 22.03 -11.17
N LEU A 274 -34.56 21.99 -10.12
CA LEU A 274 -34.24 22.62 -8.84
C LEU A 274 -33.10 21.88 -8.13
N LEU A 275 -33.20 20.55 -8.12
CA LEU A 275 -32.30 19.65 -7.39
C LEU A 275 -31.10 19.16 -8.22
N GLY A 276 -31.21 19.19 -9.54
CA GLY A 276 -30.18 18.76 -10.49
C GLY A 276 -29.20 19.88 -10.85
N ARG A 277 -27.97 19.50 -11.23
CA ARG A 277 -26.92 20.45 -11.62
C ARG A 277 -26.44 20.23 -13.05
N ARG A 278 -26.15 21.32 -13.76
CA ARG A 278 -25.45 21.29 -15.05
C ARG A 278 -23.94 21.38 -14.83
N GLY A 279 -23.18 20.40 -15.32
CA GLY A 279 -21.72 20.36 -15.21
C GLY A 279 -21.03 21.04 -16.40
N PHE A 280 -19.79 21.51 -16.22
CA PHE A 280 -19.01 22.16 -17.30
C PHE A 280 -18.76 21.24 -18.51
N GLY A 281 -18.62 19.93 -18.29
CA GLY A 281 -18.45 18.94 -19.38
C GLY A 281 -19.76 18.46 -20.03
N HIS A 282 -20.91 18.67 -19.38
CA HIS A 282 -22.23 18.22 -19.86
C HIS A 282 -23.30 19.29 -19.57
N PRO A 283 -23.25 20.46 -20.25
CA PRO A 283 -24.12 21.60 -19.93
C PRO A 283 -25.61 21.33 -20.20
N ASN A 284 -25.92 20.38 -21.09
CA ASN A 284 -27.30 19.99 -21.45
C ASN A 284 -27.87 18.89 -20.54
N HIS A 285 -27.17 18.50 -19.47
CA HIS A 285 -27.60 17.42 -18.58
C HIS A 285 -27.78 17.92 -17.14
N LEU A 286 -28.78 17.39 -16.45
CA LEU A 286 -28.93 17.48 -15.01
C LEU A 286 -28.22 16.29 -14.35
N SER A 287 -27.38 16.59 -13.37
CA SER A 287 -26.59 15.63 -12.62
C SER A 287 -27.04 15.58 -11.15
N PHE A 288 -27.06 14.36 -10.59
CA PHE A 288 -27.47 14.03 -9.22
C PHE A 288 -26.46 13.07 -8.59
N ASP A 289 -26.25 13.11 -7.28
CA ASP A 289 -25.35 12.17 -6.60
C ASP A 289 -26.00 10.78 -6.47
N ALA A 290 -25.26 9.74 -6.81
CA ALA A 290 -25.65 8.33 -6.71
C ALA A 290 -24.49 7.48 -6.17
N PRO A 291 -24.20 7.58 -4.86
CA PRO A 291 -23.15 6.76 -4.26
C PRO A 291 -23.50 5.27 -4.36
N ASN A 292 -22.49 4.45 -4.61
CA ASN A 292 -22.64 3.00 -4.67
C ASN A 292 -21.81 2.34 -3.58
N ILE A 293 -22.30 1.22 -3.06
CA ILE A 293 -21.54 0.33 -2.20
C ILE A 293 -21.71 -1.11 -2.69
N MET A 294 -20.68 -1.92 -2.50
CA MET A 294 -20.70 -3.35 -2.74
C MET A 294 -20.43 -4.02 -1.39
N VAL A 295 -21.33 -4.87 -0.93
CA VAL A 295 -21.20 -5.60 0.33
C VAL A 295 -21.24 -7.09 0.05
N ALA A 296 -20.25 -7.81 0.57
CA ALA A 296 -20.09 -9.24 0.38
C ALA A 296 -20.29 -10.00 1.69
N PHE A 297 -20.93 -11.17 1.60
CA PHE A 297 -21.22 -12.07 2.71
C PHE A 297 -20.82 -13.49 2.33
N THR A 298 -20.34 -14.24 3.31
CA THR A 298 -20.11 -15.69 3.21
C THR A 298 -21.01 -16.40 4.21
N ARG A 299 -20.99 -17.73 4.24
CA ARG A 299 -21.74 -18.53 5.25
C ARG A 299 -21.44 -18.13 6.70
N HIS A 300 -20.30 -17.48 6.95
CA HIS A 300 -19.87 -17.01 8.26
C HIS A 300 -20.56 -15.72 8.73
N ALA A 301 -21.38 -15.08 7.89
CA ALA A 301 -22.06 -13.82 8.21
C ALA A 301 -22.97 -13.91 9.45
N THR A 302 -23.42 -15.11 9.83
CA THR A 302 -24.30 -15.38 10.99
C THR A 302 -23.55 -15.82 12.25
N SER A 303 -22.21 -15.74 12.27
CA SER A 303 -21.36 -16.25 13.36
C SER A 303 -21.33 -15.37 14.63
N LEU A 304 -21.92 -14.18 14.61
CA LEU A 304 -21.88 -13.21 15.71
C LEU A 304 -22.31 -13.74 17.09
N PRO A 305 -23.34 -14.61 17.23
CA PRO A 305 -23.74 -15.16 18.52
C PRO A 305 -22.61 -15.90 19.27
N GLN A 306 -21.67 -16.53 18.54
CA GLN A 306 -20.52 -17.22 19.13
C GLN A 306 -19.54 -16.24 19.78
N LEU A 307 -19.39 -15.04 19.21
CA LEU A 307 -18.58 -13.97 19.77
C LEU A 307 -19.27 -13.36 21.00
N MET A 308 -20.55 -13.03 20.87
CA MET A 308 -21.37 -12.43 21.93
C MET A 308 -21.42 -13.29 23.20
N ALA A 309 -21.39 -14.62 23.07
CA ALA A 309 -21.42 -15.54 24.21
C ALA A 309 -20.17 -15.45 25.11
N LYS A 310 -19.03 -14.96 24.59
CA LYS A 310 -17.77 -14.90 25.34
C LYS A 310 -17.23 -13.49 25.55
N MET A 311 -17.73 -12.50 24.81
CA MET A 311 -17.21 -11.13 24.83
C MET A 311 -18.15 -10.17 25.54
N PRO A 312 -17.63 -9.30 26.43
CA PRO A 312 -18.38 -8.16 26.93
C PRO A 312 -18.77 -7.24 25.76
N ILE A 313 -20.04 -6.83 25.71
CA ILE A 313 -20.58 -5.98 24.65
C ILE A 313 -20.63 -4.54 25.16
N ALA A 314 -20.27 -3.58 24.32
CA ALA A 314 -20.34 -2.17 24.65
C ALA A 314 -21.81 -1.70 24.78
N PRO A 315 -22.11 -0.71 25.64
CA PRO A 315 -23.46 -0.20 25.80
C PRO A 315 -23.99 0.46 24.52
N ALA A 316 -25.31 0.47 24.34
CA ALA A 316 -25.97 1.01 23.14
C ALA A 316 -25.65 2.49 22.84
N GLN A 317 -25.28 3.29 23.85
CA GLN A 317 -24.89 4.71 23.70
C GLN A 317 -23.37 4.88 23.77
N TYR A 318 -22.66 4.18 22.88
CA TYR A 318 -21.20 4.27 22.82
C TYR A 318 -20.73 5.60 22.17
N LYS A 319 -19.85 6.35 22.84
CA LYS A 319 -19.48 7.70 22.43
C LYS A 319 -18.26 7.71 21.49
N ILE A 320 -18.51 7.68 20.19
CA ILE A 320 -17.49 7.91 19.15
C ILE A 320 -17.33 9.41 18.88
N LYS A 321 -16.08 9.86 18.72
CA LYS A 321 -15.74 11.27 18.52
C LYS A 321 -15.79 11.67 17.04
N SER A 322 -15.26 10.82 16.16
CA SER A 322 -15.30 11.05 14.72
C SER A 322 -16.74 11.18 14.23
N HIS A 323 -17.03 12.23 13.44
CA HIS A 323 -18.32 12.36 12.76
C HIS A 323 -18.46 11.30 11.66
N GLU A 324 -17.41 11.13 10.84
CA GLU A 324 -17.35 10.14 9.76
C GLU A 324 -17.64 8.72 10.28
N ALA A 325 -16.96 8.27 11.34
CA ALA A 325 -17.19 6.94 11.91
C ALA A 325 -18.63 6.77 12.46
N ARG A 326 -19.26 7.83 12.98
CA ARG A 326 -20.65 7.78 13.48
C ARG A 326 -21.69 7.59 12.37
N GLN A 327 -21.32 7.83 11.12
CA GLN A 327 -22.19 7.54 9.97
C GLN A 327 -22.22 6.03 9.66
N HIS A 328 -21.27 5.26 10.18
CA HIS A 328 -21.20 3.81 10.02
C HIS A 328 -21.84 3.08 11.20
N GLN A 329 -22.60 2.02 10.90
CA GLN A 329 -23.19 1.15 11.91
C GLN A 329 -22.44 -0.19 11.97
N PRO A 330 -21.62 -0.45 13.00
CA PRO A 330 -20.94 -1.74 13.15
C PRO A 330 -21.95 -2.87 13.36
N ALA A 331 -21.54 -4.11 13.05
CA ALA A 331 -22.32 -5.29 13.42
C ALA A 331 -22.40 -5.46 14.94
N LEU A 332 -21.29 -5.20 15.64
CA LEU A 332 -21.18 -5.25 17.09
C LEU A 332 -19.99 -4.43 17.56
N ILE A 333 -20.09 -3.84 18.75
CA ILE A 333 -18.93 -3.29 19.47
C ILE A 333 -18.67 -4.19 20.67
N VAL A 334 -17.53 -4.88 20.67
CA VAL A 334 -17.06 -5.70 21.79
C VAL A 334 -16.03 -4.92 22.61
N LYS A 335 -16.01 -5.13 23.93
CA LYS A 335 -15.09 -4.45 24.85
C LYS A 335 -14.27 -5.47 25.65
N PRO A 336 -13.19 -6.04 25.05
CA PRO A 336 -12.23 -6.88 25.77
C PRO A 336 -11.80 -6.23 27.09
N GLN A 337 -11.63 -7.04 28.13
CA GLN A 337 -11.21 -6.59 29.47
C GLN A 337 -9.82 -7.12 29.84
N GLU A 338 -9.35 -8.12 29.10
CA GLU A 338 -8.07 -8.80 29.29
C GLU A 338 -7.51 -9.25 27.92
N ILE A 339 -6.21 -9.55 27.86
CA ILE A 339 -5.53 -9.90 26.61
C ILE A 339 -6.15 -11.16 25.98
N GLY A 340 -6.56 -12.13 26.80
CA GLY A 340 -7.22 -13.36 26.33
C GLY A 340 -8.50 -13.10 25.52
N HIS A 341 -9.26 -12.05 25.85
CA HIS A 341 -10.41 -11.62 25.07
C HIS A 341 -10.00 -11.07 23.70
N VAL A 342 -8.92 -10.28 23.62
CA VAL A 342 -8.38 -9.78 22.34
C VAL A 342 -7.93 -10.93 21.44
N GLN A 343 -7.21 -11.92 22.01
CA GLN A 343 -6.82 -13.13 21.29
C GLN A 343 -8.02 -13.93 20.79
N TYR A 344 -9.12 -13.96 21.55
CA TYR A 344 -10.35 -14.62 21.12
C TYR A 344 -11.01 -13.87 19.95
N CYS A 345 -11.10 -12.54 19.99
CA CYS A 345 -11.60 -11.74 18.86
C CYS A 345 -10.82 -12.03 17.57
N VAL A 346 -9.48 -12.07 17.66
CA VAL A 346 -8.61 -12.37 16.50
C VAL A 346 -8.85 -13.79 15.98
N ARG A 347 -8.84 -14.80 16.85
CA ARG A 347 -9.09 -16.19 16.43
C ARG A 347 -10.46 -16.36 15.80
N TRP A 348 -11.49 -15.74 16.39
CA TRP A 348 -12.83 -15.74 15.83
C TRP A 348 -12.87 -15.09 14.43
N ALA A 349 -12.14 -13.98 14.23
CA ALA A 349 -12.05 -13.33 12.93
C ALA A 349 -11.35 -14.21 11.87
N LEU A 350 -10.26 -14.88 12.25
CA LEU A 350 -9.55 -15.83 11.39
C LEU A 350 -10.41 -17.05 11.04
N GLU A 351 -11.05 -17.67 12.03
CA GLU A 351 -11.93 -18.84 11.85
C GLU A 351 -13.13 -18.53 10.93
N ASN A 352 -13.63 -17.30 10.97
CA ASN A 352 -14.79 -16.85 10.20
C ASN A 352 -14.42 -16.04 8.94
N ARG A 353 -13.13 -15.93 8.61
CA ARG A 353 -12.59 -15.15 7.47
C ARG A 353 -13.23 -13.75 7.37
N THR A 354 -13.26 -13.02 8.48
CA THR A 354 -13.85 -11.67 8.58
C THR A 354 -12.85 -10.67 9.15
N ALA A 355 -13.14 -9.38 8.93
CA ALA A 355 -12.32 -8.29 9.40
C ALA A 355 -12.83 -7.70 10.72
N LEU A 356 -11.95 -6.97 11.40
CA LEU A 356 -12.19 -6.23 12.63
C LEU A 356 -11.80 -4.77 12.45
N THR A 357 -12.45 -3.88 13.20
CA THR A 357 -11.98 -2.50 13.41
C THR A 357 -11.59 -2.29 14.86
N ILE A 358 -10.72 -1.31 15.13
CA ILE A 358 -10.21 -1.05 16.48
C ILE A 358 -10.65 0.34 16.95
N ILE A 359 -11.16 0.42 18.18
CA ILE A 359 -11.50 1.66 18.85
C ILE A 359 -10.48 1.89 19.98
N GLY A 360 -9.64 2.91 19.80
CA GLY A 360 -8.86 3.52 20.88
C GLY A 360 -9.58 4.77 21.41
N GLY A 361 -9.16 5.97 20.99
CA GLY A 361 -9.81 7.23 21.37
C GLY A 361 -11.09 7.58 20.58
N GLY A 362 -11.46 6.78 19.56
CA GLY A 362 -12.67 7.00 18.74
C GLY A 362 -12.61 8.22 17.79
N HIS A 363 -11.42 8.72 17.46
CA HIS A 363 -11.21 9.90 16.60
C HIS A 363 -10.99 9.57 15.12
N SER A 364 -10.63 8.34 14.77
CA SER A 364 -10.43 7.94 13.37
C SER A 364 -11.75 7.56 12.70
N GLY A 365 -11.92 7.89 11.42
CA GLY A 365 -13.02 7.38 10.59
C GLY A 365 -13.01 5.85 10.46
N HIS A 366 -11.84 5.23 10.61
CA HIS A 366 -11.62 3.79 10.45
C HIS A 366 -12.16 2.93 11.62
N CYS A 367 -12.45 3.53 12.78
CA CYS A 367 -12.74 2.76 13.99
C CYS A 367 -14.09 2.05 13.97
N LEU A 368 -15.03 2.47 13.11
CA LEU A 368 -16.31 1.82 12.86
C LEU A 368 -16.49 1.60 11.36
N GLN A 369 -17.01 0.42 10.98
CA GLN A 369 -17.36 0.10 9.60
C GLN A 369 -18.71 -0.60 9.52
N PRO A 370 -19.51 -0.40 8.46
CA PRO A 370 -20.82 -1.02 8.33
C PRO A 370 -20.74 -2.55 8.37
N ASN A 371 -21.51 -3.18 9.26
CA ASN A 371 -21.58 -4.64 9.38
C ASN A 371 -20.23 -5.32 9.76
N VAL A 372 -19.30 -4.59 10.37
CA VAL A 372 -18.01 -5.10 10.87
C VAL A 372 -18.00 -5.08 12.40
N VAL A 373 -17.29 -6.01 13.04
CA VAL A 373 -17.10 -6.01 14.49
C VAL A 373 -16.01 -5.00 14.87
N ALA A 374 -16.33 -4.10 15.81
CA ALA A 374 -15.38 -3.15 16.37
C ALA A 374 -14.90 -3.61 17.76
N VAL A 375 -13.59 -3.60 17.97
CA VAL A 375 -12.92 -3.99 19.22
C VAL A 375 -12.52 -2.74 19.99
N ASP A 376 -13.19 -2.50 21.10
CA ASP A 376 -12.94 -1.38 22.02
C ASP A 376 -11.83 -1.72 23.02
N MET A 377 -10.71 -1.01 22.91
CA MET A 377 -9.54 -1.16 23.78
C MET A 377 -9.63 -0.33 25.06
N GLY A 378 -10.74 0.36 25.31
CA GLY A 378 -10.95 1.27 26.44
C GLY A 378 -10.98 0.61 27.83
N ALA A 379 -10.76 -0.70 27.96
CA ALA A 379 -10.46 -1.34 29.25
C ALA A 379 -8.96 -1.37 29.58
N PHE A 380 -8.09 -1.24 28.56
CA PHE A 380 -6.65 -1.12 28.72
C PHE A 380 -6.29 0.34 28.97
N ASP A 381 -6.75 0.87 30.11
CA ASP A 381 -6.80 2.31 30.43
C ASP A 381 -5.75 2.76 31.46
N LYS A 382 -4.74 1.94 31.72
CA LYS A 382 -3.71 2.20 32.75
C LYS A 382 -2.46 2.86 32.19
N VAL A 383 -1.90 3.75 33.00
CA VAL A 383 -0.60 4.39 32.81
C VAL A 383 0.28 4.04 34.01
N HIS A 384 1.46 3.46 33.76
CA HIS A 384 2.42 3.07 34.78
C HIS A 384 3.76 3.75 34.53
N ILE A 385 4.39 4.23 35.60
CA ILE A 385 5.71 4.85 35.55
C ILE A 385 6.70 3.82 36.11
N VAL A 386 7.64 3.40 35.28
CA VAL A 386 8.66 2.40 35.64
C VAL A 386 9.97 3.13 35.88
N ALA A 387 10.44 3.07 37.12
CA ALA A 387 11.70 3.68 37.51
C ALA A 387 12.88 3.03 36.77
N PRO A 388 13.93 3.80 36.41
CA PRO A 388 15.10 3.23 35.76
C PRO A 388 15.75 2.14 36.60
N ALA A 389 16.23 1.08 35.94
CA ALA A 389 17.10 0.11 36.60
C ALA A 389 18.44 0.76 36.99
N ALA A 390 19.12 0.24 38.02
CA ALA A 390 20.40 0.78 38.47
C ALA A 390 21.41 0.88 37.30
N GLY A 391 21.85 2.11 36.98
CA GLY A 391 22.79 2.39 35.90
C GLY A 391 22.18 2.85 34.57
N VAL A 392 20.84 2.93 34.46
CA VAL A 392 20.12 3.51 33.31
C VAL A 392 19.52 4.86 33.74
N SER A 393 19.62 5.90 32.91
CA SER A 393 19.10 7.24 33.24
C SER A 393 17.62 7.42 32.94
N ASP A 394 17.09 6.66 31.97
CA ASP A 394 15.84 7.02 31.32
C ASP A 394 14.64 6.35 31.99
N THR A 395 13.59 7.15 32.24
CA THR A 395 12.34 6.66 32.83
C THR A 395 11.41 6.19 31.72
N VAL A 396 10.76 5.05 31.93
CA VAL A 396 9.81 4.46 30.96
C VAL A 396 8.39 4.62 31.47
N ILE A 397 7.48 5.04 30.59
CA ILE A 397 6.04 5.11 30.89
C ILE A 397 5.32 4.06 30.04
N VAL A 398 4.69 3.09 30.71
CA VAL A 398 3.88 2.04 30.08
C VAL A 398 2.44 2.51 30.00
N VAL A 399 1.89 2.58 28.79
CA VAL A 399 0.57 3.15 28.52
C VAL A 399 -0.31 2.12 27.81
N GLY A 400 -1.49 1.85 28.36
CA GLY A 400 -2.49 1.00 27.71
C GLY A 400 -3.11 1.66 26.47
N ALA A 401 -3.47 0.86 25.47
CA ALA A 401 -4.01 1.35 24.19
C ALA A 401 -5.38 2.05 24.30
N GLY A 402 -6.08 1.88 25.43
CA GLY A 402 -7.31 2.58 25.75
C GLY A 402 -7.10 3.99 26.33
N CYS A 403 -5.88 4.33 26.77
CA CYS A 403 -5.57 5.64 27.33
C CYS A 403 -5.66 6.75 26.28
N LYS A 404 -6.06 7.93 26.74
CA LYS A 404 -6.05 9.17 25.95
C LYS A 404 -4.87 10.03 26.35
N ALA A 405 -4.51 10.99 25.49
CA ALA A 405 -3.40 11.91 25.73
C ALA A 405 -3.53 12.63 27.07
N GLY A 406 -4.74 13.04 27.46
CA GLY A 406 -4.99 13.64 28.77
C GLY A 406 -4.62 12.73 29.94
N ASP A 407 -5.03 11.45 29.89
CA ASP A 407 -4.75 10.48 30.95
C ASP A 407 -3.23 10.30 31.15
N VAL A 408 -2.49 10.25 30.05
CA VAL A 408 -1.02 10.07 30.05
C VAL A 408 -0.32 11.34 30.55
N ILE A 409 -0.66 12.51 30.02
CA ILE A 409 -0.03 13.78 30.43
C ILE A 409 -0.32 14.07 31.90
N HIS A 410 -1.55 13.92 32.38
CA HIS A 410 -1.86 14.12 33.80
C HIS A 410 -1.04 13.21 34.71
N THR A 411 -0.93 11.93 34.37
CA THR A 411 -0.17 10.95 35.17
C THR A 411 1.34 11.22 35.14
N ALA A 412 1.90 11.50 33.95
CA ALA A 412 3.32 11.81 33.80
C ALA A 412 3.70 13.09 34.55
N MET A 413 2.87 14.14 34.43
CA MET A 413 3.11 15.42 35.07
C MET A 413 3.09 15.35 36.60
N ALA A 414 2.24 14.49 37.18
CA ALA A 414 2.23 14.24 38.62
C ALA A 414 3.56 13.65 39.14
N ALA A 415 4.37 13.08 38.26
CA ALA A 415 5.72 12.57 38.54
C ALA A 415 6.83 13.48 37.96
N GLU A 416 6.52 14.72 37.60
CA GLU A 416 7.45 15.68 36.99
C GLU A 416 8.03 15.21 35.64
N LEU A 417 7.27 14.41 34.90
CA LEU A 417 7.62 13.86 33.59
C LEU A 417 6.62 14.30 32.50
N THR A 418 6.97 14.05 31.24
CA THR A 418 6.11 14.25 30.08
C THR A 418 6.47 13.27 28.94
N VAL A 419 5.56 13.13 27.98
CA VAL A 419 5.74 12.41 26.70
C VAL A 419 5.29 13.35 25.58
N PRO A 420 5.98 13.43 24.43
CA PRO A 420 5.59 14.32 23.33
C PRO A 420 4.33 13.80 22.60
N LEU A 421 3.16 13.95 23.22
CA LEU A 421 1.85 13.56 22.69
C LEU A 421 1.19 14.68 21.88
N GLY A 422 0.07 14.37 21.21
CA GLY A 422 -0.73 15.35 20.47
C GLY A 422 -1.51 16.34 21.36
N SER A 423 -1.92 17.45 20.76
CA SER A 423 -2.49 18.61 21.46
C SER A 423 -3.92 18.46 22.01
N ARG A 424 -4.64 17.38 21.66
CA ARG A 424 -6.04 17.18 22.06
C ARG A 424 -6.15 16.10 23.15
N PRO A 425 -6.68 16.41 24.35
CA PRO A 425 -6.64 15.49 25.49
C PRO A 425 -7.46 14.21 25.29
N SER A 426 -8.48 14.24 24.42
CA SER A 426 -9.37 13.10 24.18
C SER A 426 -8.89 12.11 23.11
N VAL A 427 -7.74 12.35 22.47
CA VAL A 427 -7.19 11.49 21.41
C VAL A 427 -6.45 10.30 22.02
N GLY A 428 -6.57 9.11 21.44
CA GLY A 428 -6.00 7.85 21.97
C GLY A 428 -5.01 7.17 21.01
N ALA A 429 -4.75 5.87 21.22
CA ALA A 429 -3.71 5.04 20.56
C ALA A 429 -3.47 5.30 19.07
N GLY A 430 -4.55 5.45 18.28
CA GLY A 430 -4.45 5.65 16.84
C GLY A 430 -3.50 6.79 16.44
N LEU A 431 -3.48 7.91 17.17
CA LEU A 431 -2.61 9.04 16.84
C LEU A 431 -1.13 8.71 17.04
N TRP A 432 -0.78 8.17 18.20
CA TRP A 432 0.62 7.98 18.60
C TRP A 432 1.26 6.74 17.96
N LEU A 433 0.44 5.82 17.44
CA LEU A 433 0.88 4.76 16.53
C LEU A 433 1.06 5.25 15.07
N GLN A 434 0.62 6.46 14.73
CA GLN A 434 0.64 7.03 13.37
C GLN A 434 1.50 8.30 13.28
N GLY A 435 2.53 8.44 14.11
CA GLY A 435 3.31 9.68 14.20
C GLY A 435 3.03 10.36 15.53
N GLY A 436 2.07 11.27 15.56
CA GLY A 436 1.70 12.04 16.73
C GLY A 436 2.38 13.40 16.72
N ILE A 437 1.70 14.35 16.06
CA ILE A 437 2.14 15.73 15.95
C ILE A 437 1.52 16.51 17.12
N GLY A 438 2.37 17.23 17.86
CA GLY A 438 1.98 18.06 19.00
C GLY A 438 3.02 19.16 19.27
N HIS A 439 2.78 19.97 20.31
CA HIS A 439 3.59 21.18 20.59
C HIS A 439 5.07 20.91 20.89
N MET A 440 5.40 19.70 21.33
CA MET A 440 6.79 19.30 21.63
C MET A 440 7.49 18.64 20.44
N ALA A 441 6.84 18.52 19.27
CA ALA A 441 7.39 17.77 18.14
C ALA A 441 8.72 18.34 17.65
N ARG A 442 8.87 19.66 17.61
CA ARG A 442 10.13 20.32 17.19
C ARG A 442 11.31 20.07 18.13
N LEU A 443 11.05 19.72 19.39
CA LEU A 443 12.06 19.50 20.44
C LEU A 443 12.35 18.02 20.71
N HIS A 444 11.34 17.16 20.60
CA HIS A 444 11.42 15.73 20.96
C HIS A 444 11.01 14.78 19.83
N ALA A 445 10.87 15.30 18.60
CA ALA A 445 10.32 14.59 17.46
C ALA A 445 8.88 14.11 17.68
N LEU A 446 8.38 13.23 16.81
CA LEU A 446 6.99 12.78 16.84
C LEU A 446 6.76 11.81 18.01
N THR A 447 5.50 11.65 18.43
CA THR A 447 5.17 10.70 19.51
C THR A 447 5.69 9.29 19.24
N CYS A 448 5.60 8.82 17.99
CA CYS A 448 6.04 7.50 17.60
C CYS A 448 7.53 7.32 17.79
N ASP A 449 8.33 8.38 17.75
CA ASP A 449 9.78 8.32 17.91
C ASP A 449 10.17 7.97 19.36
N ALA A 450 9.34 8.40 20.32
CA ALA A 450 9.47 8.07 21.74
C ALA A 450 9.06 6.64 22.11
N ILE A 451 8.51 5.85 21.18
CA ILE A 451 8.14 4.45 21.43
C ILE A 451 9.40 3.58 21.50
N LEU A 452 9.57 2.90 22.64
CA LEU A 452 10.65 1.95 22.91
C LEU A 452 10.22 0.49 22.70
N GLY A 453 8.94 0.19 22.91
CA GLY A 453 8.38 -1.14 22.75
C GLY A 453 6.86 -1.18 22.90
N ALA A 454 6.26 -2.33 22.65
CA ALA A 454 4.82 -2.54 22.73
C ALA A 454 4.46 -3.99 23.07
N VAL A 455 3.29 -4.17 23.66
CA VAL A 455 2.61 -5.47 23.74
C VAL A 455 1.51 -5.49 22.69
N VAL A 456 1.55 -6.47 21.79
CA VAL A 456 0.61 -6.57 20.66
C VAL A 456 0.07 -8.00 20.51
N VAL A 457 -1.14 -8.12 19.98
CA VAL A 457 -1.73 -9.40 19.57
C VAL A 457 -1.64 -9.50 18.04
N SER A 458 -0.92 -10.51 17.56
CA SER A 458 -0.77 -10.77 16.12
C SER A 458 -2.09 -11.20 15.53
N VAL A 459 -2.49 -10.53 14.44
CA VAL A 459 -3.72 -10.88 13.73
C VAL A 459 -3.56 -12.04 12.76
N ALA A 460 -2.32 -12.47 12.47
CA ALA A 460 -2.04 -13.69 11.71
C ALA A 460 -2.21 -14.98 12.55
N SER A 461 -2.07 -14.91 13.88
CA SER A 461 -1.99 -16.12 14.72
C SER A 461 -2.77 -16.05 16.04
N GLY A 462 -3.16 -14.86 16.49
CA GLY A 462 -3.68 -14.62 17.84
C GLY A 462 -2.63 -14.73 18.95
N GLN A 463 -1.34 -14.86 18.63
CA GLN A 463 -0.26 -14.88 19.63
C GLN A 463 0.03 -13.48 20.19
N VAL A 464 0.47 -13.43 21.45
CA VAL A 464 0.89 -12.19 22.12
C VAL A 464 2.40 -12.01 21.93
N PHE A 465 2.79 -10.82 21.48
CA PHE A 465 4.18 -10.45 21.30
C PHE A 465 4.56 -9.26 22.20
N CYS A 466 5.71 -9.39 22.86
CA CYS A 466 6.43 -8.25 23.44
C CYS A 466 7.46 -7.81 22.41
N VAL A 467 7.30 -6.61 21.87
CA VAL A 467 8.10 -6.10 20.76
C VAL A 467 8.97 -4.96 21.28
N GLY A 468 10.28 -5.03 21.05
CA GLY A 468 11.22 -4.02 21.55
C GLY A 468 11.36 -4.04 23.08
N GLN A 469 11.56 -2.88 23.68
CA GLN A 469 11.80 -2.77 25.13
C GLN A 469 10.48 -2.80 25.90
N VAL A 470 10.18 -3.94 26.53
CA VAL A 470 9.04 -4.11 27.45
C VAL A 470 9.55 -4.46 28.85
N PRO A 471 9.27 -3.64 29.88
CA PRO A 471 9.69 -3.94 31.26
C PRO A 471 9.18 -5.31 31.73
N LYS A 472 10.04 -6.10 32.40
CA LYS A 472 9.75 -7.50 32.78
C LYS A 472 8.43 -7.67 33.54
N GLU A 473 8.12 -6.75 34.45
CA GLU A 473 6.88 -6.75 35.23
C GLU A 473 5.61 -6.48 34.41
N HIS A 474 5.77 -5.94 33.20
CA HIS A 474 4.69 -5.66 32.25
C HIS A 474 4.66 -6.62 31.05
N GLN A 475 5.50 -7.67 31.04
CA GLN A 475 5.45 -8.71 30.02
C GLN A 475 4.35 -9.73 30.34
N PRO A 476 3.34 -9.94 29.48
CA PRO A 476 2.30 -10.93 29.73
C PRO A 476 2.85 -12.35 29.75
N GLN A 477 2.27 -13.21 30.58
CA GLN A 477 2.66 -14.62 30.65
C GLN A 477 2.45 -15.32 29.29
N GLY A 478 3.48 -16.02 28.81
CA GLY A 478 3.46 -16.72 27.53
C GLY A 478 3.62 -15.82 26.29
N ALA A 479 3.89 -14.53 26.47
CA ALA A 479 4.23 -13.64 25.35
C ALA A 479 5.60 -14.01 24.77
N LYS A 480 5.70 -14.01 23.43
CA LYS A 480 6.98 -14.17 22.74
C LYS A 480 7.67 -12.81 22.65
N CYS A 481 8.92 -12.73 23.08
CA CYS A 481 9.72 -11.52 22.96
C CYS A 481 10.37 -11.46 21.58
N ILE A 482 10.28 -10.30 20.94
CA ILE A 482 10.90 -9.99 19.65
C ILE A 482 11.85 -8.82 19.86
N ASP A 483 13.06 -8.93 19.29
CA ASP A 483 14.13 -7.95 19.43
C ASP A 483 13.78 -6.54 18.92
N GLY A 484 14.60 -5.57 19.35
CA GLY A 484 14.44 -4.13 19.08
C GLY A 484 14.49 -3.74 17.60
N ASP A 485 15.22 -4.47 16.75
CA ASP A 485 15.33 -4.16 15.32
C ASP A 485 14.23 -4.82 14.46
N SER A 486 13.16 -5.29 15.10
CA SER A 486 12.09 -5.99 14.40
C SER A 486 11.22 -5.09 13.52
N ASP A 487 10.81 -5.65 12.37
CA ASP A 487 9.85 -5.02 11.46
C ASP A 487 8.56 -4.57 12.14
N LEU A 488 8.12 -5.31 13.17
CA LEU A 488 6.90 -5.00 13.91
C LEU A 488 7.07 -3.78 14.82
N LEU A 489 8.24 -3.57 15.45
CA LEU A 489 8.51 -2.35 16.20
C LEU A 489 8.53 -1.15 15.25
N TRP A 490 9.27 -1.27 14.16
CA TRP A 490 9.36 -0.25 13.12
C TRP A 490 7.98 0.15 12.59
N ALA A 491 7.10 -0.83 12.38
CA ALA A 491 5.74 -0.64 11.92
C ALA A 491 4.83 0.05 12.95
N VAL A 492 4.92 -0.35 14.23
CA VAL A 492 4.19 0.29 15.36
C VAL A 492 4.55 1.77 15.45
N LYS A 493 5.79 2.15 15.08
CA LYS A 493 6.26 3.53 15.01
C LYS A 493 5.79 4.23 13.72
N GLY A 494 4.49 4.33 13.48
CA GLY A 494 3.94 5.23 12.44
C GLY A 494 2.91 4.63 11.48
N ALA A 495 2.70 3.31 11.46
CA ALA A 495 1.73 2.68 10.57
C ALA A 495 0.33 2.47 11.17
N GLY A 496 0.13 2.88 12.42
CA GLY A 496 -1.14 2.72 13.12
C GLY A 496 -1.45 1.26 13.43
N THR A 497 -2.73 0.91 13.31
CA THR A 497 -3.27 -0.42 13.62
C THR A 497 -3.21 -1.37 12.41
N ASN A 498 -2.21 -1.24 11.54
CA ASN A 498 -2.20 -1.98 10.27
C ASN A 498 -1.81 -3.46 10.40
N PHE A 499 -1.08 -3.84 11.46
CA PHE A 499 -0.38 -5.14 11.50
C PHE A 499 -0.69 -6.00 12.73
N ALA A 500 -1.18 -5.40 13.81
CA ALA A 500 -1.49 -6.09 15.06
C ALA A 500 -2.46 -5.24 15.90
N ILE A 501 -3.12 -5.89 16.86
CA ILE A 501 -3.92 -5.17 17.87
C ILE A 501 -3.01 -4.81 19.05
N THR A 502 -2.70 -3.53 19.19
CA THR A 502 -1.86 -3.01 20.29
C THR A 502 -2.63 -3.04 21.61
N VAL A 503 -2.01 -3.61 22.64
CA VAL A 503 -2.54 -3.67 24.02
C VAL A 503 -1.93 -2.56 24.87
N SER A 504 -0.61 -2.38 24.80
CA SER A 504 0.13 -1.33 25.49
C SER A 504 1.39 -0.93 24.71
N VAL A 505 1.91 0.25 25.02
CA VAL A 505 3.09 0.85 24.41
C VAL A 505 3.94 1.46 25.52
N ASN A 506 5.26 1.38 25.37
CA ASN A 506 6.23 1.87 26.32
C ASN A 506 6.93 3.09 25.72
N PHE A 507 6.80 4.23 26.39
CA PHE A 507 7.42 5.47 25.98
C PHE A 507 8.66 5.79 26.79
N MET A 508 9.63 6.41 26.11
CA MET A 508 10.66 7.20 26.76
C MET A 508 10.03 8.48 27.33
N ALA A 509 10.22 8.72 28.63
CA ALA A 509 9.75 9.93 29.30
C ALA A 509 10.84 11.00 29.32
N SER A 510 10.41 12.26 29.23
CA SER A 510 11.26 13.45 29.40
C SER A 510 10.88 14.21 30.66
N PRO A 511 11.77 15.03 31.24
CA PRO A 511 11.39 15.95 32.32
C PRO A 511 10.25 16.89 31.90
N ALA A 512 9.29 17.12 32.80
CA ALA A 512 8.16 18.00 32.57
C ALA A 512 8.62 19.43 32.21
N ARG A 513 7.82 20.09 31.37
CA ARG A 513 8.08 21.45 30.86
C ARG A 513 6.91 22.38 31.14
N LYS A 514 7.18 23.67 31.13
CA LYS A 514 6.20 24.75 31.10
C LYS A 514 6.15 25.37 29.71
N PHE A 515 5.02 25.99 29.40
CA PHE A 515 4.71 26.55 28.09
C PHE A 515 4.27 28.01 28.24
N ALA A 516 4.91 28.92 27.50
CA ALA A 516 4.48 30.29 27.36
C ALA A 516 3.76 30.44 26.02
N ILE A 517 2.48 30.80 26.06
CA ILE A 517 1.60 30.84 24.88
C ILE A 517 1.16 32.28 24.63
N GLN A 518 1.27 32.71 23.37
CA GLN A 518 0.96 34.07 22.96
C GLN A 518 0.20 34.09 21.65
N ASN A 519 -0.86 34.88 21.59
CA ASN A 519 -1.79 34.86 20.48
C ASN A 519 -1.95 36.23 19.82
N TRP A 520 -2.08 36.22 18.50
CA TRP A 520 -2.44 37.38 17.67
C TRP A 520 -3.57 36.99 16.73
N VAL A 521 -4.47 37.93 16.46
CA VAL A 521 -5.50 37.78 15.42
C VAL A 521 -5.57 39.10 14.68
N MET A 522 -5.38 39.05 13.36
CA MET A 522 -5.42 40.23 12.51
C MET A 522 -6.29 40.03 11.27
N PRO A 523 -7.15 41.00 10.92
CA PRO A 523 -7.85 40.99 9.64
C PRO A 523 -6.86 41.29 8.50
N LEU A 524 -7.03 40.60 7.37
CA LEU A 524 -6.29 40.81 6.14
C LEU A 524 -7.21 41.54 5.15
N ASN A 525 -6.87 42.79 4.84
CA ASN A 525 -7.76 43.70 4.11
C ASN A 525 -7.91 43.36 2.63
N ASP A 526 -6.88 42.77 2.02
CA ASP A 526 -6.83 42.36 0.62
C ASP A 526 -5.80 41.22 0.42
N ASP A 527 -5.78 40.63 -0.78
CA ASP A 527 -4.89 39.52 -1.12
C ASP A 527 -3.40 39.90 -1.08
N SER A 528 -3.06 41.18 -1.25
CA SER A 528 -1.67 41.66 -1.18
C SER A 528 -1.18 41.75 0.26
N ALA A 529 -2.04 42.22 1.16
CA ALA A 529 -1.80 42.23 2.60
C ALA A 529 -1.70 40.80 3.15
N ALA A 530 -2.56 39.88 2.67
CA ALA A 530 -2.50 38.47 3.01
C ALA A 530 -1.17 37.83 2.61
N ARG A 531 -0.71 38.03 1.37
CA ARG A 531 0.60 37.59 0.90
C ARG A 531 1.74 38.07 1.76
N ARG A 532 1.80 39.39 1.99
CA ARG A 532 2.86 40.00 2.79
C ARG A 532 2.88 39.43 4.21
N LYS A 533 1.73 39.29 4.86
CA LYS A 533 1.66 38.80 6.24
C LYS A 533 2.01 37.32 6.39
N LEU A 534 1.64 36.48 5.43
CA LEU A 534 2.06 35.08 5.42
C LEU A 534 3.56 34.93 5.16
N GLN A 535 4.12 35.75 4.26
CA GLN A 535 5.57 35.81 4.01
C GLN A 535 6.33 36.30 5.24
N ASP A 536 5.86 37.37 5.88
CA ASP A 536 6.45 37.91 7.11
C ASP A 536 6.40 36.86 8.23
N PHE A 537 5.28 36.15 8.38
CA PHE A 537 5.11 35.09 9.37
C PHE A 537 6.16 33.98 9.18
N ASP A 538 6.31 33.47 7.95
CA ASP A 538 7.22 32.37 7.65
C ASP A 538 8.70 32.80 7.79
N HIS A 539 9.12 33.84 7.05
CA HIS A 539 10.52 34.23 6.93
C HIS A 539 11.08 35.03 8.13
N LEU A 540 10.24 35.80 8.83
CA LEU A 540 10.72 36.64 9.94
C LEU A 540 10.52 35.97 11.29
N VAL A 541 9.56 35.05 11.41
CA VAL A 541 9.22 34.40 12.68
C VAL A 541 9.47 32.90 12.60
N ALA A 542 8.62 32.13 11.92
CA ALA A 542 8.60 30.66 12.02
C ALA A 542 9.97 30.03 11.69
N SER A 543 10.53 30.33 10.52
CA SER A 543 11.81 29.78 10.05
C SER A 543 13.04 30.09 10.95
N LYS A 544 12.93 31.08 11.84
CA LYS A 544 14.03 31.51 12.71
C LYS A 544 13.88 31.06 14.16
N LEU A 545 12.74 30.48 14.53
CA LEU A 545 12.50 30.04 15.91
C LEU A 545 13.38 28.85 16.30
N PRO A 546 13.97 28.85 17.52
CA PRO A 546 14.74 27.74 18.03
C PRO A 546 13.86 26.50 18.23
N GLN A 547 14.47 25.31 18.32
CA GLN A 547 13.76 24.01 18.39
C GLN A 547 12.75 23.89 19.56
N HIS A 548 12.96 24.62 20.66
CA HIS A 548 12.08 24.61 21.83
C HIS A 548 10.86 25.54 21.73
N SER A 549 10.68 26.25 20.61
CA SER A 549 9.54 27.15 20.35
C SER A 549 8.79 26.73 19.08
N SER A 550 7.53 27.10 18.92
CA SER A 550 6.77 26.89 17.67
C SER A 550 5.82 28.05 17.43
N ALA A 551 5.42 28.26 16.18
CA ALA A 551 4.49 29.33 15.82
C ALA A 551 3.47 28.79 14.83
N ASP A 552 2.25 28.53 15.28
CA ASP A 552 1.20 27.97 14.46
C ASP A 552 0.36 29.11 13.86
N ALA A 553 -0.08 28.94 12.60
CA ALA A 553 -0.90 29.92 11.89
C ALA A 553 -2.30 29.37 11.54
N TYR A 554 -3.27 30.27 11.51
CA TYR A 554 -4.69 29.96 11.33
C TYR A 554 -5.27 30.90 10.28
N LEU A 555 -5.77 30.32 9.19
CA LEU A 555 -6.42 31.06 8.11
C LEU A 555 -7.90 30.74 8.11
N TYR A 556 -8.73 31.75 8.34
CA TYR A 556 -10.19 31.61 8.37
C TYR A 556 -10.85 32.92 8.00
N TYR A 557 -12.16 32.87 7.76
CA TYR A 557 -12.95 34.06 7.54
C TYR A 557 -13.89 34.32 8.70
N GLU A 558 -14.04 35.60 9.04
CA GLU A 558 -15.04 36.07 9.98
C GLU A 558 -15.69 37.33 9.40
N LYS A 559 -17.03 37.36 9.35
CA LYS A 559 -17.81 38.49 8.78
C LYS A 559 -17.29 38.93 7.40
N ASP A 560 -17.06 37.94 6.52
CA ASP A 560 -16.56 38.08 5.15
C ASP A 560 -15.18 38.75 5.00
N LYS A 561 -14.38 38.77 6.07
CA LYS A 561 -12.97 39.19 6.03
C LYS A 561 -12.06 38.02 6.35
N LEU A 562 -10.99 37.87 5.57
CA LEU A 562 -9.92 36.92 5.85
C LEU A 562 -9.18 37.36 7.12
N HIS A 563 -8.87 36.41 8.00
CA HIS A 563 -8.10 36.63 9.21
C HIS A 563 -6.90 35.70 9.25
N LEU A 564 -5.80 36.21 9.79
CA LEU A 564 -4.63 35.43 10.19
C LEU A 564 -4.58 35.43 11.72
N GLY A 565 -4.77 34.25 12.30
CA GLY A 565 -4.46 33.96 13.69
C GLY A 565 -3.05 33.38 13.80
N VAL A 566 -2.29 33.77 14.83
CA VAL A 566 -0.96 33.22 15.13
C VAL A 566 -0.88 32.84 16.60
N SER A 567 -0.37 31.64 16.90
CA SER A 567 -0.08 31.19 18.26
C SER A 567 1.40 30.84 18.39
N LEU A 568 2.15 31.62 19.17
CA LEU A 568 3.55 31.35 19.51
C LEU A 568 3.59 30.58 20.84
N CYS A 569 4.23 29.42 20.83
CA CYS A 569 4.43 28.56 21.99
C CYS A 569 5.93 28.40 22.26
N GLU A 570 6.39 28.74 23.46
CA GLU A 570 7.76 28.51 23.91
C GLU A 570 7.76 27.48 25.05
N THR A 571 8.62 26.46 24.94
CA THR A 571 8.78 25.39 25.94
C THR A 571 10.03 25.64 26.78
N PHE A 572 9.89 25.64 28.11
CA PHE A 572 11.00 25.94 29.03
C PHE A 572 10.92 25.14 30.35
N THR A 573 12.01 25.15 31.13
CA THR A 573 12.09 24.51 32.47
C THR A 573 11.98 25.51 33.61
N THR A 574 12.66 26.66 33.51
CA THR A 574 12.71 27.69 34.56
C THR A 574 11.88 28.91 34.19
N GLU A 575 12.32 29.70 33.21
CA GLU A 575 11.67 30.93 32.74
C GLU A 575 11.68 31.03 31.20
N PRO A 576 10.68 31.71 30.58
CA PRO A 576 10.63 31.95 29.14
C PRO A 576 11.61 33.06 28.72
N THR A 577 11.99 33.08 27.44
CA THR A 577 12.91 34.08 26.86
C THR A 577 12.17 35.19 26.10
N ASP A 578 12.63 36.43 26.26
CA ASP A 578 12.01 37.60 25.61
C ASP A 578 12.50 37.87 24.17
N GLU A 579 13.39 37.04 23.63
CA GLU A 579 14.13 37.31 22.40
C GLU A 579 13.22 37.47 21.17
N TRP A 580 12.30 36.51 20.96
CA TRP A 580 11.41 36.47 19.80
C TRP A 580 10.16 37.33 19.93
N LEU A 581 9.90 37.82 21.15
CA LEU A 581 8.71 38.60 21.44
C LEU A 581 8.71 39.97 20.78
N SER A 582 9.88 40.58 20.68
CA SER A 582 10.08 41.85 20.00
C SER A 582 9.80 41.71 18.49
N VAL A 583 10.33 40.65 17.86
CA VAL A 583 10.13 40.34 16.45
C VAL A 583 8.66 40.06 16.15
N ALA A 584 8.02 39.15 16.89
CA ALA A 584 6.61 38.83 16.70
C ALA A 584 5.70 40.06 16.90
N ARG A 585 5.99 40.92 17.89
CA ARG A 585 5.24 42.17 18.12
C ARG A 585 5.42 43.16 16.98
N ASN A 586 6.63 43.30 16.43
CA ASN A 586 6.88 44.18 15.29
C ASN A 586 6.19 43.66 14.03
N THR A 587 6.10 42.34 13.86
CA THR A 587 5.48 41.71 12.69
C THR A 587 3.95 41.73 12.76
N PHE A 588 3.36 41.38 13.89
CA PHE A 588 1.92 41.14 14.04
C PHE A 588 1.16 42.25 14.78
N GLY A 589 1.88 43.16 15.43
CA GLY A 589 1.28 44.22 16.26
C GLY A 589 1.05 43.79 17.72
N PRO A 590 0.10 44.42 18.43
CA PRO A 590 -0.15 44.14 19.83
C PRO A 590 -0.71 42.72 20.02
N LYS A 591 -0.25 42.02 21.06
CA LYS A 591 -0.74 40.67 21.40
C LYS A 591 -2.16 40.71 21.98
N ASN A 592 -2.94 39.68 21.69
CA ASN A 592 -4.31 39.52 22.19
C ASN A 592 -4.36 38.78 23.54
N GLY A 593 -3.32 38.03 23.88
CA GLY A 593 -3.22 37.30 25.14
C GLY A 593 -1.82 36.72 25.38
N HIS A 594 -1.50 36.48 26.66
CA HIS A 594 -0.31 35.76 27.10
C HIS A 594 -0.64 34.95 28.35
N GLN A 595 -0.26 33.68 28.35
CA GLN A 595 -0.44 32.78 29.48
C GLN A 595 0.77 31.86 29.62
N THR A 596 1.13 31.54 30.86
CA THR A 596 2.12 30.49 31.17
C THR A 596 1.38 29.33 31.81
N VAL A 597 1.52 28.16 31.23
CA VAL A 597 0.80 26.95 31.65
C VAL A 597 1.74 25.75 31.66
N ASP A 598 1.31 24.70 32.32
CA ASP A 598 1.97 23.41 32.27
C ASP A 598 1.38 22.55 31.12
N GLY A 599 1.82 21.30 30.98
CA GLY A 599 1.32 20.41 29.92
C GLY A 599 -0.19 20.13 29.99
N THR A 600 -0.81 20.24 31.17
CA THR A 600 -2.26 20.08 31.32
C THR A 600 -3.00 21.36 30.94
N GLY A 601 -2.50 22.52 31.37
CA GLY A 601 -3.10 23.81 31.04
C GLY A 601 -2.97 24.18 29.56
N LEU A 602 -2.02 23.57 28.83
CA LEU A 602 -1.90 23.66 27.38
C LEU A 602 -3.19 23.21 26.66
N PHE A 603 -3.89 22.21 27.22
CA PHE A 603 -5.18 21.72 26.69
C PHE A 603 -6.34 22.71 26.81
N ASP A 604 -6.19 23.84 27.49
CA ASP A 604 -7.26 24.83 27.65
C ASP A 604 -6.86 26.23 27.16
N THR A 605 -5.60 26.42 26.78
CA THR A 605 -5.05 27.75 26.51
C THR A 605 -4.82 28.03 25.03
N GLU A 606 -4.36 27.03 24.29
CA GLU A 606 -3.95 27.17 22.90
C GLU A 606 -5.14 27.49 21.96
N MET A 607 -4.91 28.34 20.95
CA MET A 607 -6.00 28.99 20.20
C MET A 607 -6.88 28.01 19.40
N TYR A 608 -6.28 26.96 18.81
CA TYR A 608 -7.01 25.85 18.17
C TYR A 608 -8.02 25.21 19.14
N VAL A 609 -7.68 25.15 20.41
CA VAL A 609 -8.45 24.49 21.46
C VAL A 609 -9.44 25.43 22.17
N SER A 610 -9.02 26.66 22.46
CA SER A 610 -9.73 27.61 23.32
C SER A 610 -10.61 28.61 22.56
N ALA A 611 -10.21 29.00 21.35
CA ALA A 611 -10.83 30.12 20.63
C ALA A 611 -11.61 29.70 19.38
N MET A 612 -11.09 28.77 18.57
CA MET A 612 -11.73 28.38 17.31
C MET A 612 -13.13 27.77 17.57
N HIS A 613 -14.17 28.42 17.05
CA HIS A 613 -15.60 28.06 17.17
C HIS A 613 -16.11 27.88 18.61
N GLY A 614 -15.60 28.67 19.57
CA GLY A 614 -16.07 28.65 20.96
C GLY A 614 -15.49 27.53 21.82
N GLY A 615 -14.39 26.90 21.35
CA GLY A 615 -13.64 25.88 22.08
C GLY A 615 -14.37 24.53 22.22
N HIS A 616 -13.71 23.56 22.87
CA HIS A 616 -14.22 22.18 23.02
C HIS A 616 -15.58 22.06 23.73
N ALA A 617 -15.93 23.03 24.58
CA ALA A 617 -17.19 23.04 25.33
C ALA A 617 -18.41 23.37 24.44
N GLY A 618 -18.19 23.87 23.22
CA GLY A 618 -19.24 24.37 22.33
C GLY A 618 -20.19 23.32 21.74
N GLY A 619 -19.91 22.01 21.86
CA GLY A 619 -20.84 20.88 21.69
C GLY A 619 -21.66 20.75 20.37
N LYS A 620 -21.62 21.72 19.46
CA LYS A 620 -22.62 21.93 18.40
C LYS A 620 -22.07 21.86 16.98
N MET A 621 -20.80 21.55 16.80
CA MET A 621 -20.18 21.46 15.47
C MET A 621 -19.86 20.01 15.09
N SER A 622 -19.83 19.76 13.79
CA SER A 622 -19.28 18.58 13.13
C SER A 622 -18.14 19.02 12.20
N SER A 623 -17.17 18.14 11.99
CA SER A 623 -16.00 18.44 11.17
C SER A 623 -15.56 17.24 10.34
N PHE A 624 -14.96 17.55 9.20
CA PHE A 624 -14.17 16.67 8.35
C PHE A 624 -12.79 17.31 8.21
N LYS A 625 -11.72 16.51 8.13
CA LYS A 625 -10.36 17.04 8.06
C LYS A 625 -9.38 16.09 7.39
N ARG A 626 -8.42 16.67 6.68
CA ARG A 626 -7.25 16.00 6.10
C ARG A 626 -6.04 16.92 6.26
N CYS A 627 -4.86 16.35 6.40
CA CYS A 627 -3.65 17.13 6.63
C CYS A 627 -2.61 16.88 5.54
N LEU A 628 -2.13 17.98 4.95
CA LEU A 628 -1.05 17.99 3.97
C LEU A 628 0.22 18.57 4.60
N PHE A 629 1.37 18.01 4.26
CA PHE A 629 2.66 18.56 4.64
C PHE A 629 3.12 19.56 3.58
N LEU A 630 3.34 20.81 4.00
CA LEU A 630 3.72 21.92 3.14
C LEU A 630 5.15 22.37 3.48
N LYS A 631 5.86 22.84 2.45
CA LYS A 631 7.18 23.45 2.54
C LYS A 631 7.10 24.85 1.94
N ASP A 632 7.79 25.81 2.55
CA ASP A 632 7.82 27.21 2.12
C ASP A 632 6.42 27.80 1.84
N ILE A 633 5.66 28.07 2.91
CA ILE A 633 4.32 28.65 2.77
C ILE A 633 4.36 30.11 2.30
N SER A 634 5.54 30.72 2.27
CA SER A 634 5.78 32.08 1.75
C SER A 634 5.73 32.16 0.22
N ALA A 635 5.89 31.02 -0.47
CA ALA A 635 5.91 30.95 -1.92
C ALA A 635 4.61 31.50 -2.53
N SER A 636 4.71 32.42 -3.49
CA SER A 636 3.55 33.14 -4.04
C SER A 636 2.44 32.20 -4.53
N ARG A 637 2.82 31.10 -5.21
CA ARG A 637 1.86 30.09 -5.68
C ARG A 637 1.10 29.42 -4.52
N MET A 638 1.80 29.09 -3.43
CA MET A 638 1.20 28.45 -2.26
C MET A 638 0.18 29.38 -1.59
N VAL A 639 0.59 30.63 -1.31
CA VAL A 639 -0.28 31.62 -0.67
C VAL A 639 -1.53 31.87 -1.52
N ASP A 640 -1.37 32.01 -2.83
CA ASP A 640 -2.47 32.26 -3.76
C ASP A 640 -3.48 31.11 -3.78
N SER A 641 -2.99 29.87 -3.85
CA SER A 641 -3.84 28.69 -3.78
C SER A 641 -4.59 28.63 -2.44
N LEU A 642 -3.91 28.85 -1.29
CA LEU A 642 -4.55 28.86 0.03
C LEU A 642 -5.67 29.91 0.15
N ILE A 643 -5.42 31.14 -0.30
CA ILE A 643 -6.43 32.21 -0.26
C ILE A 643 -7.60 31.87 -1.17
N ALA A 644 -7.34 31.48 -2.42
CA ALA A 644 -8.37 31.24 -3.42
C ALA A 644 -9.34 30.12 -3.01
N VAL A 645 -8.81 29.01 -2.50
CA VAL A 645 -9.66 27.88 -2.09
C VAL A 645 -10.44 28.17 -0.80
N LEU A 646 -9.91 28.99 0.12
CA LEU A 646 -10.62 29.41 1.33
C LEU A 646 -11.73 30.44 1.07
N GLN A 647 -11.58 31.27 0.02
CA GLN A 647 -12.61 32.21 -0.43
C GLN A 647 -13.92 31.50 -0.82
N VAL A 648 -13.83 30.32 -1.44
CA VAL A 648 -14.98 29.54 -1.94
C VAL A 648 -15.55 28.54 -0.93
N ARG A 649 -15.15 28.63 0.35
CA ARG A 649 -15.61 27.72 1.41
C ARG A 649 -17.15 27.63 1.49
N PRO A 650 -17.73 26.42 1.64
CA PRO A 650 -19.19 26.27 1.74
C PRO A 650 -19.79 26.80 3.05
N SER A 651 -19.00 26.78 4.12
CA SER A 651 -19.40 27.13 5.48
C SER A 651 -18.48 28.22 6.04
N PRO A 652 -19.01 29.22 6.78
CA PRO A 652 -18.19 30.27 7.38
C PRO A 652 -17.22 29.75 8.44
N TYR A 653 -17.42 28.51 8.91
CA TYR A 653 -16.61 27.89 9.95
C TYR A 653 -15.38 27.13 9.42
N CYS A 654 -15.20 26.99 8.10
CA CYS A 654 -14.02 26.30 7.55
C CYS A 654 -12.73 27.10 7.78
N TYR A 655 -11.62 26.41 8.04
CA TYR A 655 -10.31 27.03 8.28
C TYR A 655 -9.14 26.11 7.90
N PHE A 656 -7.96 26.70 7.79
CA PHE A 656 -6.67 25.99 7.77
C PHE A 656 -5.91 26.23 9.06
N HIS A 657 -5.33 25.16 9.60
CA HIS A 657 -4.39 25.21 10.71
C HIS A 657 -3.02 24.75 10.21
N LEU A 658 -2.06 25.66 10.21
CA LEU A 658 -0.67 25.43 9.80
C LEU A 658 0.16 25.20 11.06
N LEU A 659 0.36 23.94 11.44
CA LEU A 659 1.19 23.58 12.59
C LEU A 659 2.66 23.62 12.19
N HIS A 660 3.48 24.35 12.94
CA HIS A 660 4.89 24.53 12.62
C HIS A 660 5.71 23.27 12.92
N GLY A 661 6.36 22.76 11.88
CA GLY A 661 7.22 21.59 11.84
C GLY A 661 8.72 21.90 11.91
N GLY A 662 9.49 21.04 11.27
CA GLY A 662 10.95 21.04 11.34
C GLY A 662 11.50 20.64 12.71
N GLY A 663 12.67 21.18 13.06
CA GLY A 663 13.40 20.79 14.27
C GLY A 663 13.76 19.31 14.26
N THR A 664 13.67 18.65 15.42
CA THR A 664 14.07 17.24 15.56
C THR A 664 13.26 16.29 14.67
N VAL A 665 12.04 16.67 14.22
CA VAL A 665 11.26 15.85 13.26
C VAL A 665 12.03 15.63 11.96
N GLY A 666 12.68 16.68 11.44
CA GLY A 666 13.46 16.64 10.21
C GLY A 666 14.87 16.09 10.38
N ASP A 667 15.41 16.10 11.60
CA ASP A 667 16.73 15.52 11.91
C ASP A 667 16.74 13.98 11.87
N ILE A 668 15.58 13.34 12.06
CA ILE A 668 15.42 11.89 12.00
C ILE A 668 15.25 11.43 10.55
N SER A 669 16.05 10.45 10.14
CA SER A 669 15.96 9.86 8.80
C SER A 669 14.60 9.21 8.53
N GLU A 670 14.08 9.42 7.32
CA GLU A 670 12.76 8.96 6.86
C GLU A 670 12.56 7.43 6.92
N ILE A 671 13.64 6.64 6.90
CA ILE A 671 13.55 5.16 6.89
C ILE A 671 13.52 4.53 8.28
N ILE A 672 13.81 5.29 9.36
CA ILE A 672 13.98 4.76 10.73
C ILE A 672 12.67 4.27 11.34
N THR A 673 11.54 4.80 10.89
CA THR A 673 10.21 4.45 11.39
C THR A 673 9.23 4.31 10.23
N ALA A 674 8.07 3.70 10.43
CA ALA A 674 7.04 3.66 9.40
C ALA A 674 6.55 5.06 8.96
N PHE A 675 6.63 6.07 9.84
CA PHE A 675 6.37 7.45 9.47
C PHE A 675 7.52 8.02 8.60
N GLY A 676 7.30 8.11 7.29
CA GLY A 676 8.33 8.51 6.31
C GLY A 676 8.29 9.98 5.85
N CYS A 677 7.21 10.72 6.09
CA CYS A 677 7.09 12.11 5.61
C CYS A 677 7.68 13.10 6.62
N ARG A 678 9.00 13.31 6.63
CA ARG A 678 9.69 14.14 7.65
C ARG A 678 10.17 15.51 7.17
N ASP A 679 10.29 15.72 5.85
CA ASP A 679 10.75 16.98 5.27
C ASP A 679 9.59 17.96 4.99
N TRP A 680 9.19 18.73 6.01
CA TRP A 680 8.14 19.74 5.90
C TRP A 680 8.26 20.85 6.96
N ASP A 681 7.82 22.05 6.60
CA ASP A 681 7.83 23.22 7.47
C ASP A 681 6.49 23.37 8.21
N PHE A 682 5.38 22.98 7.56
CA PHE A 682 4.04 23.08 8.15
C PHE A 682 3.18 21.85 7.86
N ALA A 683 2.55 21.32 8.89
CA ALA A 683 1.43 20.40 8.74
C ALA A 683 0.14 21.23 8.61
N CYS A 684 -0.40 21.31 7.39
CA CYS A 684 -1.61 22.04 7.06
C CYS A 684 -2.83 21.15 7.26
N VAL A 685 -3.50 21.28 8.40
CA VAL A 685 -4.78 20.62 8.68
C VAL A 685 -5.90 21.43 8.05
N ILE A 686 -6.44 20.91 6.95
CA ILE A 686 -7.60 21.45 6.26
C ILE A 686 -8.82 20.96 7.03
N THR A 687 -9.62 21.89 7.57
CA THR A 687 -10.79 21.52 8.38
C THR A 687 -12.06 22.11 7.81
N GLY A 688 -12.88 21.23 7.23
CA GLY A 688 -14.28 21.52 6.94
C GLY A 688 -15.14 21.47 8.20
N VAL A 689 -15.89 22.53 8.51
CA VAL A 689 -16.71 22.62 9.73
C VAL A 689 -18.13 23.09 9.42
N TRP A 690 -19.13 22.48 10.04
CA TRP A 690 -20.55 22.88 9.95
C TRP A 690 -21.28 22.62 11.28
N GLU A 691 -22.50 23.14 11.43
CA GLU A 691 -23.31 22.91 12.62
C GLU A 691 -23.83 21.47 12.63
N ARG A 692 -23.78 20.78 13.78
CA ARG A 692 -24.19 19.38 13.92
C ARG A 692 -25.65 19.14 13.57
N SER A 693 -26.52 20.14 13.78
CA SER A 693 -27.93 20.11 13.32
C SER A 693 -28.06 19.95 11.81
N GLN A 694 -27.01 20.25 11.06
CA GLN A 694 -26.92 20.15 9.61
C GLN A 694 -26.21 18.87 9.15
N ASP A 695 -25.92 17.93 10.04
CA ASP A 695 -25.43 16.60 9.69
C ASP A 695 -26.40 15.93 8.69
N GLY A 696 -25.85 15.28 7.66
CA GLY A 696 -26.64 14.66 6.58
C GLY A 696 -27.28 15.62 5.59
N THR A 697 -27.13 16.94 5.76
CA THR A 697 -27.65 17.95 4.81
C THR A 697 -26.61 18.34 3.75
N ASP A 698 -27.02 19.19 2.81
CA ASP A 698 -26.20 19.65 1.69
C ASP A 698 -24.94 20.43 2.11
N ILE A 699 -24.97 21.13 3.25
CA ILE A 699 -23.79 21.86 3.74
C ILE A 699 -22.67 20.88 4.14
N ALA A 700 -23.00 19.78 4.83
CA ALA A 700 -22.04 18.78 5.29
C ALA A 700 -21.35 18.10 4.10
N ARG A 701 -22.14 17.73 3.08
CA ARG A 701 -21.63 17.14 1.83
C ARG A 701 -20.73 18.10 1.06
N ARG A 702 -21.15 19.36 0.88
CA ARG A 702 -20.34 20.38 0.20
C ARG A 702 -19.03 20.65 0.91
N THR A 703 -19.06 20.73 2.24
CA THR A 703 -17.87 20.97 3.04
C THR A 703 -16.86 19.82 2.91
N THR A 704 -17.35 18.56 2.90
CA THR A 704 -16.51 17.38 2.62
C THR A 704 -15.92 17.43 1.20
N GLN A 705 -16.72 17.78 0.20
CA GLN A 705 -16.24 17.89 -1.18
C GLN A 705 -15.22 19.03 -1.38
N TRP A 706 -15.47 20.19 -0.77
CA TRP A 706 -14.56 21.34 -0.79
C TRP A 706 -13.20 20.96 -0.26
N GLU A 707 -13.13 20.18 0.82
CA GLU A 707 -11.86 19.71 1.37
C GLU A 707 -11.08 18.83 0.36
N TYR A 708 -11.74 17.91 -0.34
CA TYR A 708 -11.10 17.14 -1.41
C TYR A 708 -10.68 17.99 -2.62
N ASP A 709 -11.41 19.06 -2.92
CA ASP A 709 -11.03 20.02 -3.96
C ASP A 709 -9.79 20.83 -3.54
N VAL A 710 -9.71 21.25 -2.27
CA VAL A 710 -8.51 21.88 -1.68
C VAL A 710 -7.32 20.92 -1.77
N ILE A 711 -7.50 19.65 -1.38
CA ILE A 711 -6.43 18.64 -1.46
C ILE A 711 -5.97 18.49 -2.90
N ARG A 712 -6.88 18.42 -3.88
CA ARG A 712 -6.53 18.29 -5.30
C ARG A 712 -5.68 19.46 -5.79
N GLU A 713 -6.02 20.68 -5.37
CA GLU A 713 -5.29 21.90 -5.73
C GLU A 713 -3.88 21.94 -5.11
N LEU A 714 -3.75 21.56 -3.83
CA LEU A 714 -2.49 21.65 -3.08
C LEU A 714 -1.59 20.42 -3.24
N SER A 715 -2.13 19.27 -3.64
CA SER A 715 -1.41 17.99 -3.77
C SER A 715 -0.14 18.03 -4.67
N PRO A 716 -0.09 18.79 -5.78
CA PRO A 716 1.11 18.90 -6.61
C PRO A 716 2.29 19.63 -5.96
N ILE A 717 2.04 20.40 -4.90
CA ILE A 717 3.04 21.25 -4.23
C ILE A 717 3.25 20.88 -2.75
N CYS A 718 2.63 19.79 -2.28
CA CYS A 718 2.82 19.26 -0.94
C CYS A 718 3.94 18.21 -0.91
N SER A 719 4.61 18.08 0.24
CA SER A 719 5.66 17.08 0.48
C SER A 719 5.11 15.72 0.93
N GLY A 720 3.85 15.66 1.37
CA GLY A 720 3.23 14.42 1.86
C GLY A 720 1.86 14.66 2.49
N VAL A 721 1.30 13.58 3.04
CA VAL A 721 -0.03 13.58 3.68
C VAL A 721 0.07 12.94 5.06
N TYR A 722 -0.70 13.42 6.03
CA TYR A 722 -0.69 12.82 7.36
C TYR A 722 -1.65 11.62 7.46
N SER A 723 -1.10 10.41 7.66
CA SER A 723 -1.88 9.16 7.70
C SER A 723 -2.95 9.11 8.81
N ALA A 724 -2.75 9.82 9.92
CA ALA A 724 -3.68 9.81 11.05
C ALA A 724 -5.00 10.56 10.77
N ASP A 725 -5.00 11.47 9.79
CA ASP A 725 -6.20 12.20 9.38
C ASP A 725 -6.91 11.55 8.19
N LEU A 726 -6.38 10.46 7.63
CA LEU A 726 -7.08 9.68 6.61
C LEU A 726 -8.20 8.84 7.22
N GLY A 727 -9.24 8.62 6.42
CA GLY A 727 -10.43 7.87 6.77
C GLY A 727 -10.74 6.76 5.75
N PRO A 728 -11.87 6.05 5.95
CA PRO A 728 -12.30 4.95 5.09
C PRO A 728 -12.85 5.41 3.74
N ASP A 729 -12.93 6.73 3.48
CA ASP A 729 -13.35 7.25 2.20
C ASP A 729 -12.42 6.76 1.08
N PRO A 730 -12.92 6.11 0.01
CA PRO A 730 -12.11 5.60 -1.09
C PRO A 730 -11.20 6.64 -1.75
N ARG A 731 -11.56 7.94 -1.70
CA ARG A 731 -10.73 9.02 -2.23
C ARG A 731 -9.41 9.16 -1.48
N ASP A 732 -9.34 8.69 -0.23
CA ASP A 732 -8.13 8.69 0.57
C ASP A 732 -7.13 7.62 0.15
N ALA A 733 -7.53 6.61 -0.63
CA ALA A 733 -6.62 5.54 -1.06
C ALA A 733 -5.41 6.09 -1.82
N CYS A 734 -5.62 7.06 -2.74
CA CYS A 734 -4.53 7.72 -3.44
C CYS A 734 -3.70 8.64 -2.54
N LEU A 735 -4.30 9.21 -1.49
CA LEU A 735 -3.60 10.05 -0.51
C LEU A 735 -2.71 9.21 0.40
N ALA A 736 -3.15 7.99 0.75
CA ALA A 736 -2.39 7.07 1.59
C ALA A 736 -1.04 6.65 0.95
N LEU A 737 -0.96 6.63 -0.39
CA LEU A 737 0.30 6.42 -1.12
C LEU A 737 1.35 7.50 -0.81
N LYS A 738 0.90 8.72 -0.50
CA LYS A 738 1.76 9.85 -0.12
C LYS A 738 1.95 9.97 1.40
N ALA A 739 1.34 9.10 2.20
CA ALA A 739 1.30 9.26 3.65
C ALA A 739 2.47 8.63 4.41
N PHE A 740 3.21 7.74 3.74
CA PHE A 740 4.35 7.01 4.31
C PHE A 740 5.68 7.30 3.60
N GLY A 741 5.69 8.24 2.65
CA GLY A 741 6.88 8.56 1.86
C GLY A 741 7.51 7.33 1.20
N PRO A 742 8.85 7.15 1.28
CA PRO A 742 9.55 6.02 0.66
C PRO A 742 9.25 4.66 1.32
N ASN A 743 8.58 4.64 2.48
CA ASN A 743 8.38 3.43 3.28
C ASN A 743 7.20 2.57 2.83
N HIS A 744 6.34 3.07 1.94
CA HIS A 744 5.13 2.37 1.51
C HIS A 744 5.38 0.94 0.94
N PRO A 745 6.46 0.62 0.18
CA PRO A 745 6.67 -0.73 -0.33
C PRO A 745 7.04 -1.73 0.78
N ARG A 746 7.74 -1.26 1.82
CA ARG A 746 8.03 -2.07 3.01
C ARG A 746 6.74 -2.36 3.76
N LEU A 747 5.91 -1.34 4.02
CA LEU A 747 4.63 -1.51 4.70
C LEU A 747 3.70 -2.49 3.98
N ALA A 748 3.63 -2.42 2.65
CA ALA A 748 2.81 -3.32 1.85
C ALA A 748 3.26 -4.79 1.98
N ARG A 749 4.57 -5.06 1.99
CA ARG A 749 5.14 -6.40 2.26
C ARG A 749 4.85 -6.86 3.69
N LEU A 750 5.03 -5.99 4.68
CA LEU A 750 4.74 -6.30 6.08
C LEU A 750 3.27 -6.61 6.29
N LYS A 751 2.36 -6.01 5.51
CA LYS A 751 0.92 -6.30 5.58
C LYS A 751 0.65 -7.74 5.18
N GLN A 752 1.27 -8.23 4.10
CA GLN A 752 1.16 -9.62 3.69
C GLN A 752 1.76 -10.60 4.72
N LYS A 753 2.84 -10.20 5.40
CA LYS A 753 3.49 -11.03 6.43
C LYS A 753 2.68 -11.11 7.73
N TYR A 754 2.23 -9.96 8.26
CA TYR A 754 1.64 -9.86 9.59
C TYR A 754 0.10 -9.88 9.63
N ASP A 755 -0.55 -9.64 8.49
CA ASP A 755 -2.00 -9.71 8.33
C ASP A 755 -2.41 -10.25 6.94
N PRO A 756 -1.98 -11.50 6.58
CA PRO A 756 -2.25 -12.09 5.26
C PRO A 756 -3.75 -12.21 4.95
N GLU A 757 -4.57 -12.46 5.99
CA GLU A 757 -6.02 -12.64 5.88
C GLU A 757 -6.80 -11.31 5.93
N ASN A 758 -6.11 -10.17 6.01
CA ASN A 758 -6.71 -8.84 6.15
C ASN A 758 -7.73 -8.74 7.30
N VAL A 759 -7.42 -9.31 8.47
CA VAL A 759 -8.21 -9.14 9.70
C VAL A 759 -8.32 -7.66 10.05
N LEU A 760 -7.29 -6.84 9.79
CA LEU A 760 -7.32 -5.39 9.95
C LEU A 760 -7.46 -4.69 8.59
N ALA A 761 -8.46 -5.08 7.79
CA ALA A 761 -8.73 -4.54 6.45
C ALA A 761 -9.03 -3.03 6.41
N TYR A 762 -9.50 -2.46 7.51
CA TYR A 762 -10.05 -1.11 7.56
C TYR A 762 -9.17 -0.11 8.29
N ALA A 763 -7.88 -0.39 8.45
CA ALA A 763 -6.89 0.60 8.91
C ALA A 763 -6.56 1.61 7.79
N CYS A 764 -5.62 2.54 8.05
CA CYS A 764 -5.12 3.45 7.02
C CYS A 764 -4.69 2.62 5.78
N PRO A 765 -5.25 2.90 4.58
CA PRO A 765 -4.99 2.08 3.40
C PRO A 765 -3.50 1.96 3.12
N LEU A 766 -3.03 0.74 2.86
CA LEU A 766 -1.70 0.50 2.34
C LEU A 766 -1.83 0.08 0.87
N PRO A 767 -0.87 0.46 0.00
CA PRO A 767 -0.83 -0.09 -1.34
C PRO A 767 -0.79 -1.62 -1.27
N LYS A 768 -1.33 -2.27 -2.29
CA LYS A 768 -1.05 -3.71 -2.47
C LYS A 768 0.46 -3.85 -2.60
N ALA A 769 1.04 -4.88 -1.98
CA ALA A 769 2.45 -5.14 -2.18
C ALA A 769 2.67 -5.28 -3.68
N SER A 770 3.49 -4.37 -4.23
CA SER A 770 3.88 -4.44 -5.62
C SER A 770 4.47 -5.82 -5.87
N THR A 771 4.14 -6.41 -7.00
CA THR A 771 4.92 -7.54 -7.48
C THR A 771 6.33 -6.99 -7.72
N ILE A 772 7.23 -7.24 -6.78
CA ILE A 772 8.66 -6.97 -6.98
C ILE A 772 9.06 -7.72 -8.26
N PRO A 773 9.88 -7.12 -9.15
CA PRO A 773 10.33 -7.80 -10.33
C PRO A 773 10.85 -9.20 -9.98
N LYS A 774 10.29 -10.22 -10.62
CA LYS A 774 10.70 -11.62 -10.42
C LYS A 774 12.16 -11.81 -10.84
N LEU A 775 12.57 -11.05 -11.86
CA LEU A 775 13.92 -11.03 -12.41
C LEU A 775 14.41 -9.57 -12.51
N ILE A 776 15.59 -9.31 -11.97
CA ILE A 776 16.31 -8.04 -12.09
C ILE A 776 17.63 -8.35 -12.80
N VAL A 777 17.89 -7.64 -13.90
CA VAL A 777 19.08 -7.80 -14.72
C VAL A 777 19.90 -6.52 -14.67
N LEU A 778 21.08 -6.60 -14.06
CA LEU A 778 22.08 -5.55 -14.05
C LEU A 778 22.89 -5.60 -15.34
N VAL A 779 22.79 -4.55 -16.14
CA VAL A 779 23.45 -4.48 -17.44
C VAL A 779 24.73 -3.65 -17.31
N THR A 780 25.86 -4.35 -17.25
CA THR A 780 27.18 -3.76 -17.04
C THR A 780 28.02 -3.84 -18.31
N GLY A 781 29.18 -3.20 -18.31
CA GLY A 781 30.10 -3.21 -19.46
C GLY A 781 30.75 -1.87 -19.72
N GLU A 782 31.77 -1.89 -20.58
CA GLU A 782 32.58 -0.70 -20.88
C GLU A 782 31.78 0.39 -21.59
N HIS A 783 32.35 1.58 -21.68
CA HIS A 783 31.72 2.67 -22.39
C HIS A 783 31.66 2.38 -23.91
N GLY A 784 30.53 2.70 -24.55
CA GLY A 784 30.32 2.41 -25.98
C GLY A 784 29.97 0.95 -26.30
N SER A 785 29.87 0.06 -25.31
CA SER A 785 29.50 -1.36 -25.52
C SER A 785 28.03 -1.58 -25.93
N GLY A 786 27.16 -0.57 -25.77
CA GLY A 786 25.75 -0.64 -26.19
C GLY A 786 24.77 -1.12 -25.12
N LYS A 787 25.01 -0.82 -23.83
CA LYS A 787 24.20 -1.25 -22.69
C LYS A 787 22.70 -0.95 -22.81
N ASP A 788 22.36 0.34 -22.95
CA ASP A 788 20.96 0.78 -23.01
C ASP A 788 20.26 0.17 -24.24
N TYR A 789 20.96 0.14 -25.38
CA TYR A 789 20.47 -0.48 -26.60
C TYR A 789 20.12 -1.97 -26.44
N SER A 790 21.02 -2.76 -25.84
CA SER A 790 20.77 -4.19 -25.62
C SER A 790 19.62 -4.42 -24.64
N ALA A 791 19.54 -3.65 -23.56
CA ALA A 791 18.45 -3.72 -22.60
C ALA A 791 17.09 -3.45 -23.26
N ASP A 792 16.99 -2.41 -24.10
CA ASP A 792 15.75 -2.05 -24.79
C ASP A 792 15.30 -3.10 -25.83
N VAL A 793 16.27 -3.74 -26.50
CA VAL A 793 15.97 -4.89 -27.37
C VAL A 793 15.43 -6.06 -26.54
N TRP A 794 16.01 -6.37 -25.39
CA TRP A 794 15.55 -7.47 -24.52
C TRP A 794 14.14 -7.20 -23.95
N VAL A 795 13.86 -5.97 -23.53
CA VAL A 795 12.50 -5.55 -23.12
C VAL A 795 11.49 -5.84 -24.24
N SER A 796 11.84 -5.48 -25.48
CA SER A 796 10.97 -5.69 -26.65
C SER A 796 10.71 -7.19 -26.93
N VAL A 797 11.72 -8.05 -26.73
CA VAL A 797 11.59 -9.50 -26.92
C VAL A 797 10.67 -10.10 -25.85
N LEU A 798 10.87 -9.73 -24.59
CA LEU A 798 10.07 -10.25 -23.47
C LEU A 798 8.60 -9.84 -23.57
N GLY A 799 8.32 -8.60 -23.98
CA GLY A 799 6.96 -8.09 -24.13
C GLY A 799 6.18 -8.67 -25.32
N SER A 800 6.86 -9.12 -26.38
CA SER A 800 6.20 -9.61 -27.60
C SER A 800 5.97 -11.12 -27.66
N ARG A 801 6.72 -11.91 -26.88
CA ARG A 801 6.75 -13.38 -27.04
C ARG A 801 6.29 -14.20 -25.85
N THR A 802 5.89 -13.56 -24.75
CA THR A 802 5.38 -14.30 -23.58
C THR A 802 3.86 -14.40 -23.66
N HIS A 803 3.33 -15.62 -23.73
CA HIS A 803 1.87 -15.88 -23.78
C HIS A 803 1.11 -15.38 -22.53
N ASN A 804 1.83 -14.94 -21.48
CA ASN A 804 1.31 -14.50 -20.19
C ASN A 804 1.33 -12.98 -19.98
N GLY A 805 1.76 -12.15 -20.95
CA GLY A 805 1.73 -10.69 -20.83
C GLY A 805 2.69 -10.11 -19.78
N LEU A 806 3.95 -10.60 -19.73
CA LEU A 806 4.95 -10.10 -18.79
C LEU A 806 5.31 -8.64 -19.10
N VAL A 807 5.43 -7.82 -18.04
CA VAL A 807 5.84 -6.42 -18.16
C VAL A 807 7.34 -6.30 -17.91
N ALA A 808 8.09 -5.80 -18.90
CA ALA A 808 9.53 -5.56 -18.78
C ALA A 808 9.87 -4.08 -18.97
N ARG A 809 10.88 -3.58 -18.25
CA ARG A 809 11.29 -2.17 -18.31
C ARG A 809 12.80 -1.98 -18.15
N THR A 810 13.37 -1.01 -18.87
CA THR A 810 14.74 -0.53 -18.67
C THR A 810 14.73 0.75 -17.83
N VAL A 811 15.64 0.84 -16.85
CA VAL A 811 15.88 2.05 -16.04
C VAL A 811 17.38 2.26 -15.86
N SER A 812 17.83 3.52 -15.87
CA SER A 812 19.21 3.88 -15.57
C SER A 812 19.33 4.32 -14.11
N ILE A 813 20.14 3.60 -13.31
CA ILE A 813 20.36 3.94 -11.89
C ILE A 813 21.00 5.32 -11.70
N SER A 814 21.73 5.77 -12.72
CA SER A 814 22.42 7.06 -12.71
C SER A 814 21.48 8.27 -12.84
N ASP A 815 20.18 8.07 -13.07
CA ASP A 815 19.23 9.16 -13.30
C ASP A 815 18.97 9.98 -12.02
N ALA A 816 18.98 9.32 -10.85
CA ALA A 816 18.91 10.00 -9.55
C ALA A 816 20.11 10.94 -9.36
N THR A 817 21.33 10.43 -9.58
CA THR A 817 22.56 11.23 -9.48
C THR A 817 22.61 12.37 -10.50
N LYS A 818 22.10 12.17 -11.74
CA LYS A 818 22.02 13.24 -12.74
C LYS A 818 21.09 14.37 -12.30
N ARG A 819 19.99 14.05 -11.60
CA ARG A 819 19.05 15.05 -11.08
C ARG A 819 19.70 15.89 -9.99
N GLU A 820 20.29 15.24 -9.00
CA GLU A 820 21.01 15.92 -7.91
C GLU A 820 22.18 16.75 -8.45
N TYR A 821 22.91 16.23 -9.44
CA TYR A 821 23.98 16.97 -10.11
C TYR A 821 23.45 18.21 -10.85
N ALA A 822 22.35 18.08 -11.57
CA ALA A 822 21.71 19.19 -12.27
C ALA A 822 21.25 20.29 -11.30
N GLU A 823 20.65 19.90 -10.18
CA GLU A 823 20.22 20.83 -9.12
C GLU A 823 21.41 21.53 -8.45
N ALA A 824 22.49 20.81 -8.18
CA ALA A 824 23.68 21.35 -7.52
C ALA A 824 24.54 22.23 -8.43
N THR A 825 24.60 21.95 -9.73
CA THR A 825 25.52 22.61 -10.67
C THR A 825 24.84 23.55 -11.68
N GLY A 826 23.51 23.49 -11.78
CA GLY A 826 22.73 24.19 -12.81
C GLY A 826 22.82 23.52 -14.19
N ALA A 827 23.33 22.29 -14.30
CA ALA A 827 23.35 21.55 -15.55
C ALA A 827 21.92 21.20 -16.04
N ASP A 828 21.72 21.12 -17.36
CA ASP A 828 20.41 20.83 -17.93
C ASP A 828 20.07 19.33 -17.79
N TYR A 829 19.15 19.03 -16.87
CA TYR A 829 18.72 17.66 -16.57
C TYR A 829 18.13 16.93 -17.79
N ASN A 830 17.31 17.60 -18.62
CA ASN A 830 16.68 16.96 -19.78
C ASN A 830 17.73 16.59 -20.83
N ARG A 831 18.73 17.45 -21.00
CA ARG A 831 19.87 17.16 -21.88
C ARG A 831 20.78 16.06 -21.31
N LEU A 832 20.96 15.96 -19.99
CA LEU A 832 21.70 14.84 -19.37
C LEU A 832 21.03 13.47 -19.61
N LEU A 833 19.71 13.44 -19.79
CA LEU A 833 18.96 12.21 -20.07
C LEU A 833 19.01 11.82 -21.56
N GLY A 834 18.83 12.78 -22.47
CA GLY A 834 18.61 12.49 -23.91
C GLY A 834 19.72 12.91 -24.88
N ASP A 835 20.58 13.86 -24.52
CA ASP A 835 21.64 14.39 -25.39
C ASP A 835 22.97 13.69 -25.08
N ARG A 836 23.35 12.76 -25.95
CA ARG A 836 24.54 11.92 -25.77
C ARG A 836 25.84 12.73 -25.76
N SER A 837 25.94 13.76 -26.60
CA SER A 837 27.13 14.61 -26.70
C SER A 837 27.28 15.49 -25.46
N TYR A 838 26.17 16.04 -24.97
CA TYR A 838 26.15 16.83 -23.73
C TYR A 838 26.47 15.99 -22.49
N LYS A 839 25.90 14.78 -22.40
CA LYS A 839 26.21 13.83 -21.33
C LYS A 839 27.70 13.49 -21.25
N GLU A 840 28.37 13.37 -22.40
CA GLU A 840 29.80 13.07 -22.45
C GLU A 840 30.65 14.24 -21.94
N GLN A 841 30.29 15.48 -22.30
CA GLN A 841 30.96 16.69 -21.79
C GLN A 841 30.91 16.79 -20.26
N GLN A 842 29.80 16.36 -19.65
CA GLN A 842 29.55 16.47 -18.20
C GLN A 842 30.03 15.26 -17.39
N ARG A 843 30.56 14.21 -18.05
CA ARG A 843 30.77 12.91 -17.42
C ARG A 843 31.81 12.91 -16.30
N VAL A 844 32.93 13.59 -16.50
CA VAL A 844 34.02 13.66 -15.50
C VAL A 844 33.49 14.33 -14.23
N SER A 845 32.81 15.47 -14.38
CA SER A 845 32.18 16.22 -13.29
C SER A 845 31.09 15.41 -12.58
N LEU A 846 30.24 14.70 -13.34
CA LEU A 846 29.21 13.82 -12.77
C LEU A 846 29.81 12.62 -12.02
N THR A 847 31.02 12.19 -12.40
CA THR A 847 31.74 11.10 -11.71
C THR A 847 32.31 11.60 -10.38
N ALA A 848 33.01 12.73 -10.40
CA ALA A 848 33.53 13.38 -9.21
C ALA A 848 32.41 13.76 -8.21
N PHE A 849 31.27 14.24 -8.71
CA PHE A 849 30.10 14.55 -7.88
C PHE A 849 29.58 13.31 -7.14
N PHE A 850 29.42 12.19 -7.85
CA PHE A 850 28.97 10.93 -7.24
C PHE A 850 29.97 10.40 -6.20
N GLU A 851 31.26 10.44 -6.49
CA GLU A 851 32.31 10.03 -5.54
C GLU A 851 32.27 10.91 -4.28
N THR A 852 32.06 12.22 -4.43
CA THR A 852 31.90 13.14 -3.30
C THR A 852 30.67 12.78 -2.46
N GLN A 853 29.54 12.48 -3.11
CA GLN A 853 28.31 12.07 -2.41
C GLN A 853 28.49 10.73 -1.67
N LEU A 854 29.23 9.77 -2.24
CA LEU A 854 29.52 8.50 -1.58
C LEU A 854 30.33 8.66 -0.29
N HIS A 855 31.23 9.65 -0.22
CA HIS A 855 31.98 9.93 1.02
C HIS A 855 31.07 10.44 2.14
N VAL A 856 30.04 11.22 1.80
CA VAL A 856 29.08 11.78 2.77
C VAL A 856 27.98 10.75 3.10
N ARG A 857 27.57 9.94 2.13
CA ARG A 857 26.51 8.94 2.21
C ARG A 857 27.05 7.58 1.74
N PRO A 858 27.69 6.80 2.63
CA PRO A 858 28.27 5.50 2.26
C PRO A 858 27.27 4.48 1.69
N GLN A 859 25.97 4.62 2.02
CA GLN A 859 24.88 3.75 1.55
C GLN A 859 24.21 4.23 0.24
N LEU A 860 24.69 5.30 -0.38
CA LEU A 860 24.04 5.94 -1.54
C LEU A 860 23.77 4.98 -2.71
N ALA A 861 24.67 4.03 -2.96
CA ALA A 861 24.51 3.06 -4.04
C ALA A 861 23.34 2.08 -3.75
N GLU A 862 23.22 1.60 -2.51
CA GLU A 862 22.12 0.73 -2.07
C GLU A 862 20.79 1.50 -2.09
N GLU A 863 20.80 2.76 -1.66
CA GLU A 863 19.63 3.65 -1.70
C GLU A 863 19.13 3.89 -3.13
N HIS A 864 20.04 4.20 -4.07
CA HIS A 864 19.69 4.37 -5.49
C HIS A 864 19.17 3.08 -6.11
N PHE A 865 19.80 1.94 -5.80
CA PHE A 865 19.35 0.63 -6.28
C PHE A 865 17.94 0.33 -5.78
N MET A 866 17.70 0.47 -4.48
CA MET A 866 16.38 0.21 -3.89
C MET A 866 15.33 1.19 -4.36
N ARG A 867 15.66 2.45 -4.60
CA ARG A 867 14.74 3.42 -5.22
C ARG A 867 14.31 2.95 -6.61
N VAL A 868 15.25 2.56 -7.47
CA VAL A 868 14.92 2.05 -8.83
C VAL A 868 14.06 0.79 -8.78
N VAL A 869 14.35 -0.14 -7.87
CA VAL A 869 13.57 -1.37 -7.71
C VAL A 869 12.17 -1.07 -7.19
N ASN A 870 12.04 -0.17 -6.21
CA ASN A 870 10.75 0.22 -5.64
C ASN A 870 9.89 1.03 -6.65
N ASP A 871 10.51 1.86 -7.49
CA ASP A 871 9.84 2.66 -8.53
C ASP A 871 9.37 1.82 -9.74
N ALA A 872 9.79 0.55 -9.83
CA ALA A 872 9.43 -0.38 -10.90
C ALA A 872 8.15 -1.17 -10.58
N GLU A 873 7.11 -0.49 -10.09
CA GLU A 873 5.83 -1.12 -9.75
C GLU A 873 5.15 -1.75 -10.98
N GLY A 874 4.61 -2.96 -10.81
CA GLY A 874 3.91 -3.71 -11.86
C GLY A 874 4.83 -4.28 -12.96
N VAL A 875 6.15 -4.26 -12.74
CA VAL A 875 7.15 -4.81 -13.68
C VAL A 875 7.55 -6.22 -13.24
N ASP A 876 7.47 -7.20 -14.13
CA ASP A 876 7.95 -8.57 -13.89
C ASP A 876 9.47 -8.69 -14.08
N VAL A 877 10.04 -7.97 -15.07
CA VAL A 877 11.47 -8.01 -15.41
C VAL A 877 12.05 -6.60 -15.51
N LEU A 878 13.01 -6.30 -14.63
CA LEU A 878 13.63 -4.98 -14.56
C LEU A 878 15.09 -5.03 -15.05
N PHE A 879 15.42 -4.25 -16.08
CA PHE A 879 16.79 -4.05 -16.53
C PHE A 879 17.34 -2.74 -15.93
N ILE A 880 18.45 -2.84 -15.22
CA ILE A 880 19.11 -1.68 -14.60
C ILE A 880 20.44 -1.42 -15.31
N THR A 881 20.58 -0.25 -15.93
CA THR A 881 21.80 0.19 -16.59
C THR A 881 22.50 1.29 -15.79
N GLY A 882 23.74 1.60 -16.16
CA GLY A 882 24.47 2.74 -15.57
C GLY A 882 25.12 2.45 -14.20
N MET A 883 25.27 1.17 -13.85
CA MET A 883 25.97 0.71 -12.65
C MET A 883 27.42 1.21 -12.61
N ARG A 884 27.91 1.51 -11.42
CA ARG A 884 29.30 1.95 -11.17
C ARG A 884 30.07 1.02 -10.23
N ASP A 885 29.39 0.12 -9.54
CA ASP A 885 29.96 -0.84 -8.61
C ASP A 885 30.77 -1.94 -9.32
N GLU A 886 31.88 -2.34 -8.71
CA GLU A 886 32.79 -3.36 -9.26
C GLU A 886 32.23 -4.80 -9.17
N ALA A 887 31.41 -5.09 -8.16
CA ALA A 887 30.82 -6.41 -7.94
C ALA A 887 29.34 -6.31 -7.53
N PRO A 888 28.47 -5.89 -8.48
CA PRO A 888 27.11 -5.47 -8.14
C PRO A 888 26.23 -6.62 -7.64
N LEU A 889 26.48 -7.87 -8.03
CA LEU A 889 25.75 -9.04 -7.51
C LEU A 889 26.00 -9.27 -6.02
N ALA A 890 27.25 -9.20 -5.59
CA ALA A 890 27.61 -9.36 -4.18
C ALA A 890 27.07 -8.17 -3.35
N ALA A 891 27.12 -6.96 -3.92
CA ALA A 891 26.63 -5.75 -3.27
C ALA A 891 25.12 -5.74 -3.07
N PHE A 892 24.31 -6.12 -4.07
CA PHE A 892 22.87 -5.81 -4.07
C PHE A 892 21.93 -7.01 -3.90
N SER A 893 22.39 -8.25 -4.10
CA SER A 893 21.53 -9.44 -4.08
C SER A 893 20.73 -9.60 -2.77
N HIS A 894 21.34 -9.28 -1.63
CA HIS A 894 20.72 -9.38 -0.31
C HIS A 894 19.57 -8.38 -0.10
N LEU A 895 19.56 -7.26 -0.82
CA LEU A 895 18.52 -6.22 -0.72
C LEU A 895 17.22 -6.63 -1.43
N VAL A 896 17.32 -7.55 -2.40
CA VAL A 896 16.21 -8.05 -3.21
C VAL A 896 16.11 -9.57 -3.10
N SER A 897 16.13 -10.10 -1.87
CA SER A 897 16.17 -11.55 -1.59
C SER A 897 14.98 -12.36 -2.13
N HIS A 898 13.87 -11.70 -2.50
CA HIS A 898 12.70 -12.33 -3.13
C HIS A 898 12.78 -12.40 -4.66
N SER A 899 13.76 -11.71 -5.26
CA SER A 899 13.95 -11.58 -6.71
C SER A 899 15.22 -12.26 -7.15
N ARG A 900 15.23 -12.80 -8.37
CA ARG A 900 16.48 -13.23 -8.98
C ARG A 900 17.24 -12.01 -9.48
N LEU A 901 18.45 -11.78 -8.98
CA LEU A 901 19.36 -10.75 -9.47
C LEU A 901 20.45 -11.39 -10.35
N LEU A 902 20.62 -10.89 -11.57
CA LEU A 902 21.65 -11.34 -12.52
C LEU A 902 22.46 -10.16 -13.03
N GLU A 903 23.74 -10.42 -13.37
CA GLU A 903 24.58 -9.46 -14.07
C GLU A 903 24.85 -9.95 -15.50
N VAL A 904 24.59 -9.08 -16.49
CA VAL A 904 24.96 -9.30 -17.88
C VAL A 904 26.01 -8.26 -18.27
N LYS A 905 27.27 -8.69 -18.42
CA LYS A 905 28.39 -7.84 -18.86
C LYS A 905 28.43 -7.79 -20.39
N ILE A 906 28.24 -6.60 -20.97
CA ILE A 906 28.28 -6.40 -22.41
C ILE A 906 29.71 -6.05 -22.85
N LYS A 907 30.23 -6.84 -23.79
CA LYS A 907 31.54 -6.64 -24.43
C LYS A 907 31.35 -6.17 -25.87
N ALA A 908 32.22 -5.29 -26.33
CA ALA A 908 32.32 -4.89 -27.74
C ALA A 908 33.79 -4.61 -28.06
N ASN A 909 34.23 -4.89 -29.28
CA ASN A 909 35.60 -4.65 -29.73
C ASN A 909 35.94 -3.15 -29.78
N LYS A 910 37.24 -2.82 -29.71
CA LYS A 910 37.72 -1.42 -29.60
C LYS A 910 37.23 -0.56 -30.78
N GLU A 911 37.15 -1.12 -31.98
CA GLU A 911 36.65 -0.45 -33.19
C GLU A 911 35.16 -0.06 -33.08
N THR A 912 34.31 -1.02 -32.69
CA THR A 912 32.87 -0.80 -32.48
C THR A 912 32.63 0.20 -31.36
N GLN A 913 33.41 0.12 -30.28
CA GLN A 913 33.34 1.10 -29.20
C GLN A 913 33.70 2.51 -29.68
N ARG A 914 34.78 2.68 -30.46
CA ARG A 914 35.21 3.96 -31.03
C ARG A 914 34.16 4.53 -31.99
N ALA A 915 33.67 3.73 -32.92
CA ALA A 915 32.62 4.12 -33.86
C ALA A 915 31.35 4.57 -33.13
N ARG A 916 30.91 3.83 -32.10
CA ARG A 916 29.75 4.20 -31.29
C ARG A 916 30.00 5.44 -30.44
N ARG A 917 31.24 5.77 -30.08
CA ARG A 917 31.61 6.98 -29.33
C ARG A 917 31.68 8.24 -30.22
N GLY A 918 31.71 8.09 -31.54
CA GLY A 918 31.73 9.22 -32.48
C GLY A 918 33.08 9.93 -32.61
N VAL A 919 34.19 9.23 -32.32
CA VAL A 919 35.55 9.75 -32.49
C VAL A 919 36.04 9.43 -33.92
N PRO A 920 36.50 10.40 -34.74
CA PRO A 920 37.01 10.12 -36.09
C PRO A 920 38.31 9.31 -36.07
N ASP A 921 38.53 8.50 -37.12
CA ASP A 921 39.84 7.91 -37.41
C ASP A 921 40.85 9.04 -37.63
N VAL A 922 41.84 9.13 -36.75
CA VAL A 922 43.07 9.89 -37.02
C VAL A 922 44.13 8.83 -37.30
N ASP A 923 44.64 8.85 -38.53
CA ASP A 923 45.69 7.95 -39.01
C ASP A 923 46.92 8.00 -38.08
N GLY A 924 47.32 6.82 -37.58
CA GLY A 924 48.73 6.45 -37.53
C GLY A 924 49.67 7.10 -36.51
N GLU A 925 49.22 7.46 -35.30
CA GLU A 925 50.15 7.64 -34.18
C GLU A 925 49.72 6.81 -32.96
N ASP A 926 50.55 5.82 -32.62
CA ASP A 926 50.55 5.12 -31.34
C ASP A 926 50.76 6.14 -30.21
N ILE A 927 49.67 6.73 -29.72
CA ILE A 927 49.67 7.28 -28.38
C ILE A 927 49.75 6.08 -27.44
N HIS A 928 50.97 5.83 -26.97
CA HIS A 928 51.26 5.00 -25.80
C HIS A 928 50.38 5.45 -24.64
N ASP A 929 49.18 4.86 -24.53
CA ASP A 929 48.41 4.86 -23.30
C ASP A 929 49.14 3.89 -22.36
N ASN A 930 50.17 4.42 -21.70
CA ASN A 930 50.98 3.75 -20.69
C ASN A 930 50.19 3.54 -19.39
N THR A 931 48.94 3.08 -19.49
CA THR A 931 48.37 2.19 -18.49
C THR A 931 48.58 0.80 -19.01
N THR A 932 49.63 0.14 -18.53
CA THR A 932 49.72 -1.31 -18.51
C THR A 932 48.31 -1.86 -18.24
N GLU A 933 47.73 -2.53 -19.26
CA GLU A 933 46.58 -3.42 -19.14
C GLU A 933 46.99 -4.59 -18.22
N VAL A 934 47.22 -4.29 -16.94
CA VAL A 934 47.05 -5.26 -15.87
C VAL A 934 45.55 -5.38 -15.78
N ASP A 935 45.04 -6.54 -16.17
CA ASP A 935 43.69 -6.99 -15.91
C ASP A 935 43.30 -6.58 -14.48
N ARG A 936 42.53 -5.50 -14.35
CA ARG A 936 41.81 -5.18 -13.10
C ARG A 936 40.64 -6.16 -12.90
N ASP A 937 40.52 -7.20 -13.73
CA ASP A 937 39.64 -8.34 -13.54
C ASP A 937 40.36 -9.36 -12.63
N SER A 938 40.08 -9.38 -11.32
CA SER A 938 40.36 -10.60 -10.53
C SER A 938 39.41 -10.92 -9.39
N ASN A 939 38.43 -10.07 -9.04
CA ASN A 939 37.55 -10.36 -7.90
C ASN A 939 36.04 -10.22 -8.15
N SER A 940 35.58 -10.32 -9.41
CA SER A 940 34.15 -10.35 -9.73
C SER A 940 33.89 -11.11 -11.04
N CYS A 941 32.86 -11.96 -11.08
CA CYS A 941 32.45 -12.72 -12.25
C CYS A 941 30.97 -12.43 -12.59
N PRO A 942 30.65 -11.90 -13.78
CA PRO A 942 29.27 -11.64 -14.17
C PRO A 942 28.52 -12.96 -14.41
N SER A 943 27.20 -12.97 -14.22
CA SER A 943 26.38 -14.17 -14.47
C SER A 943 26.40 -14.58 -15.95
N LEU A 944 26.38 -13.59 -16.85
CA LEU A 944 26.35 -13.78 -18.29
C LEU A 944 27.22 -12.73 -18.99
N VAL A 945 27.75 -13.09 -20.17
CA VAL A 945 28.51 -12.17 -21.03
C VAL A 945 27.86 -12.12 -22.41
N PHE A 946 27.57 -10.91 -22.90
CA PHE A 946 27.03 -10.69 -24.25
C PHE A 946 28.02 -9.91 -25.11
N SER A 947 28.48 -10.51 -26.20
CA SER A 947 29.32 -9.84 -27.20
C SER A 947 28.47 -9.11 -28.23
N ASN A 948 28.56 -7.78 -28.24
CA ASN A 948 27.74 -6.87 -29.04
C ASN A 948 28.52 -6.25 -30.20
N ASP A 949 29.23 -7.10 -30.95
CA ASP A 949 30.06 -6.73 -32.11
C ASP A 949 29.30 -6.71 -33.44
N GLY A 950 28.13 -7.37 -33.50
CA GLY A 950 27.30 -7.43 -34.71
C GLY A 950 26.58 -6.11 -35.02
N SER A 951 26.28 -5.89 -36.30
CA SER A 951 25.35 -4.84 -36.73
C SER A 951 23.89 -5.32 -36.60
N GLY A 952 23.05 -4.53 -35.92
CA GLY A 952 21.62 -4.83 -35.74
C GLY A 952 21.25 -5.56 -34.44
N LYS A 953 19.97 -5.94 -34.32
CA LYS A 953 19.36 -6.44 -33.06
C LYS A 953 19.36 -7.96 -32.90
N ASP A 954 19.69 -8.72 -33.95
CA ASP A 954 19.50 -10.18 -33.99
C ASP A 954 20.32 -10.94 -32.94
N GLY A 955 21.56 -10.49 -32.68
CA GLY A 955 22.41 -11.07 -31.64
C GLY A 955 21.81 -10.90 -30.25
N ALA A 956 21.28 -9.71 -29.94
CA ALA A 956 20.64 -9.43 -28.67
C ALA A 956 19.30 -10.20 -28.53
N ILE A 957 18.54 -10.35 -29.61
CA ILE A 957 17.31 -11.17 -29.61
C ILE A 957 17.64 -12.63 -29.25
N LYS A 958 18.58 -13.25 -29.97
CA LYS A 958 19.00 -14.64 -29.70
C LYS A 958 19.52 -14.82 -28.27
N PHE A 959 20.26 -13.83 -27.76
CA PHE A 959 20.74 -13.87 -26.39
C PHE A 959 19.58 -13.90 -25.37
N ALA A 960 18.58 -13.03 -25.53
CA ALA A 960 17.40 -13.06 -24.66
C ALA A 960 16.65 -14.40 -24.75
N GLU A 961 16.50 -14.94 -25.96
CA GLU A 961 15.82 -16.23 -26.18
C GLU A 961 16.53 -17.40 -25.51
N LEU A 962 17.87 -17.42 -25.56
CA LEU A 962 18.67 -18.52 -25.04
C LEU A 962 18.92 -18.45 -23.52
N TYR A 963 19.07 -17.24 -22.97
CA TYR A 963 19.55 -17.08 -21.58
C TYR A 963 18.56 -16.38 -20.66
N LEU A 964 17.70 -15.49 -21.16
CA LEU A 964 16.79 -14.70 -20.32
C LEU A 964 15.38 -15.30 -20.25
N LEU A 965 14.82 -15.76 -21.38
CA LEU A 965 13.49 -16.38 -21.42
C LEU A 965 13.38 -17.66 -20.56
N PRO A 966 14.36 -18.58 -20.56
CA PRO A 966 14.25 -19.79 -19.75
C PRO A 966 14.04 -19.52 -18.26
N LEU A 967 14.70 -18.47 -17.73
CA LEU A 967 14.59 -18.06 -16.32
C LEU A 967 13.16 -17.66 -15.89
N LEU A 968 12.26 -17.47 -16.85
CA LEU A 968 10.86 -17.10 -16.67
C LEU A 968 9.90 -18.26 -16.98
N GLY A 969 10.42 -19.45 -17.28
CA GLY A 969 9.64 -20.63 -17.64
C GLY A 969 8.94 -21.30 -16.45
N ASP A 970 7.88 -22.06 -16.76
CA ASP A 970 7.05 -22.75 -15.77
C ASP A 970 7.80 -23.86 -15.01
N ASP A 971 8.84 -24.44 -15.60
CA ASP A 971 9.66 -25.52 -15.02
C ASP A 971 10.34 -25.10 -13.70
N LEU A 972 10.87 -23.88 -13.63
CA LEU A 972 11.45 -23.34 -12.41
C LEU A 972 10.39 -23.09 -11.33
N LEU A 973 9.17 -22.67 -11.73
CA LEU A 973 8.05 -22.47 -10.81
C LEU A 973 7.55 -23.80 -10.26
N GLN A 974 7.49 -24.85 -11.10
CA GLN A 974 7.17 -26.21 -10.68
C GLN A 974 8.19 -26.67 -9.64
N LEU A 975 9.49 -26.59 -9.94
CA LEU A 975 10.54 -27.02 -9.01
C LEU A 975 10.51 -26.23 -7.69
N LYS A 976 10.24 -24.92 -7.75
CA LYS A 976 10.09 -24.07 -6.56
C LYS A 976 8.93 -24.50 -5.66
N ARG A 977 7.81 -24.98 -6.23
CA ARG A 977 6.62 -25.45 -5.48
C ARG A 977 6.86 -26.78 -4.77
N SER A 978 7.79 -27.58 -5.26
CA SER A 978 8.14 -28.87 -4.66
C SER A 978 9.02 -28.76 -3.41
N ILE A 979 9.55 -27.56 -3.09
CA ILE A 979 10.32 -27.32 -1.88
C ILE A 979 9.39 -26.92 -0.73
N HIS A 980 9.32 -27.77 0.29
CA HIS A 980 8.48 -27.55 1.46
C HIS A 980 9.15 -26.64 2.51
N LEU A 981 8.35 -25.79 3.13
CA LEU A 981 8.73 -25.00 4.30
C LEU A 981 8.36 -25.76 5.57
N ILE A 982 9.34 -25.98 6.44
CA ILE A 982 9.21 -26.65 7.72
C ILE A 982 9.47 -25.61 8.81
N ASN A 983 8.41 -25.18 9.49
CA ASN A 983 8.53 -24.23 10.60
C ASN A 983 9.07 -24.92 11.86
N ASP A 984 9.72 -24.12 12.72
CA ASP A 984 10.31 -24.54 13.99
C ASP A 984 11.37 -25.65 13.89
N SER A 985 12.08 -25.70 12.75
CA SER A 985 13.14 -26.67 12.47
C SER A 985 14.41 -25.96 11.96
N PRO A 986 15.63 -26.45 12.28
CA PRO A 986 15.95 -27.53 13.22
C PRO A 986 15.69 -27.17 14.69
N ARG A 987 15.28 -25.92 14.97
CA ARG A 987 14.92 -25.43 16.30
C ARG A 987 13.74 -24.45 16.23
N PRO A 988 12.99 -24.25 17.34
CA PRO A 988 11.86 -23.33 17.38
C PRO A 988 12.24 -21.90 16.95
N GLY A 989 11.35 -21.24 16.21
CA GLY A 989 11.54 -19.89 15.69
C GLY A 989 12.24 -19.79 14.33
N PHE A 990 12.57 -20.92 13.68
CA PHE A 990 13.23 -20.95 12.36
C PHE A 990 12.36 -21.59 11.28
N ALA A 991 12.44 -21.08 10.06
CA ALA A 991 11.78 -21.66 8.90
C ALA A 991 12.80 -22.36 7.99
N PHE A 992 12.79 -23.70 8.01
CA PHE A 992 13.71 -24.51 7.22
C PHE A 992 13.09 -24.90 5.87
N ARG A 993 13.86 -24.79 4.78
CA ARG A 993 13.42 -25.26 3.45
C ARG A 993 14.14 -26.55 3.10
N ASP A 994 13.37 -27.63 2.93
CA ASP A 994 13.92 -28.93 2.54
C ASP A 994 14.13 -29.00 1.02
N VAL A 995 15.30 -28.55 0.57
CA VAL A 995 15.68 -28.57 -0.85
C VAL A 995 15.92 -29.99 -1.34
N LEU A 996 16.49 -30.87 -0.49
CA LEU A 996 16.76 -32.25 -0.85
C LEU A 996 15.51 -33.11 -0.99
N GLY A 997 14.37 -32.65 -0.46
CA GLY A 997 13.05 -33.22 -0.75
C GLY A 997 12.76 -33.41 -2.25
N ILE A 998 13.32 -32.57 -3.12
CA ILE A 998 13.23 -32.70 -4.59
C ILE A 998 13.68 -34.09 -5.07
N CYS A 999 14.69 -34.68 -4.42
CA CYS A 999 15.25 -35.97 -4.84
C CYS A 999 14.34 -37.16 -4.53
N GLN A 1000 13.29 -36.97 -3.69
CA GLN A 1000 12.38 -38.03 -3.28
C GLN A 1000 11.34 -38.36 -4.37
N GLN A 1001 11.03 -37.40 -5.24
CA GLN A 1001 10.04 -37.57 -6.30
C GLN A 1001 10.74 -37.72 -7.67
N PRO A 1002 10.41 -38.76 -8.48
CA PRO A 1002 11.11 -39.02 -9.74
C PRO A 1002 11.04 -37.87 -10.75
N ASP A 1003 9.89 -37.22 -10.88
CA ASP A 1003 9.65 -36.17 -11.88
C ASP A 1003 10.43 -34.90 -11.53
N GLU A 1004 10.35 -34.44 -10.28
CA GLU A 1004 11.08 -33.30 -9.73
C GLU A 1004 12.60 -33.52 -9.78
N ARG A 1005 13.07 -34.72 -9.45
CA ARG A 1005 14.49 -35.09 -9.52
C ARG A 1005 15.02 -35.00 -10.96
N ASN A 1006 14.28 -35.54 -11.92
CA ASN A 1006 14.65 -35.51 -13.33
C ASN A 1006 14.62 -34.08 -13.88
N LEU A 1007 13.60 -33.31 -13.49
CA LEU A 1007 13.47 -31.90 -13.83
C LEU A 1007 14.64 -31.08 -13.27
N CYS A 1008 14.97 -31.25 -11.99
CA CYS A 1008 16.11 -30.58 -11.35
C CYS A 1008 17.43 -30.89 -12.07
N THR A 1009 17.68 -32.16 -12.40
CA THR A 1009 18.91 -32.58 -13.09
C THR A 1009 19.00 -31.96 -14.49
N THR A 1010 17.89 -31.96 -15.23
CA THR A 1010 17.79 -31.35 -16.56
C THR A 1010 18.04 -29.84 -16.50
N LEU A 1011 17.45 -29.16 -15.51
CA LEU A 1011 17.63 -27.72 -15.30
C LEU A 1011 19.08 -27.40 -14.90
N LEU A 1012 19.72 -28.18 -14.03
CA LEU A 1012 21.14 -28.00 -13.68
C LEU A 1012 22.04 -28.07 -14.93
N GLN A 1013 21.77 -29.02 -15.84
CA GLN A 1013 22.51 -29.13 -17.10
C GLN A 1013 22.24 -27.93 -18.02
N GLN A 1014 20.96 -27.55 -18.20
CA GLN A 1014 20.55 -26.52 -19.14
C GLN A 1014 21.00 -25.11 -18.75
N TYR A 1015 21.04 -24.82 -17.44
CA TYR A 1015 21.32 -23.48 -16.93
C TYR A 1015 22.81 -23.21 -16.71
N PHE A 1016 23.67 -24.23 -16.82
CA PHE A 1016 25.10 -24.02 -16.82
C PHE A 1016 25.51 -23.17 -18.04
N THR A 1017 26.15 -22.02 -17.78
CA THR A 1017 26.54 -21.09 -18.85
C THR A 1017 27.91 -21.39 -19.44
N GLY A 1018 28.65 -22.33 -18.83
CA GLY A 1018 29.91 -22.84 -19.37
C GLY A 1018 29.71 -23.92 -20.44
N ASP A 1019 30.82 -24.30 -21.07
CA ASP A 1019 30.84 -25.39 -22.05
C ASP A 1019 31.13 -26.71 -21.35
N TRP A 1020 30.10 -27.57 -21.25
CA TRP A 1020 30.23 -28.92 -20.68
C TRP A 1020 31.34 -29.75 -21.34
N LYS A 1021 31.71 -29.49 -22.61
CA LYS A 1021 32.80 -30.21 -23.29
C LYS A 1021 34.18 -29.86 -22.72
N LYS A 1022 34.30 -28.75 -22.01
CA LYS A 1022 35.55 -28.30 -21.38
C LYS A 1022 35.64 -28.68 -19.91
N VAL A 1023 34.56 -29.20 -19.31
CA VAL A 1023 34.55 -29.61 -17.91
C VAL A 1023 35.21 -30.99 -17.79
N ASN A 1024 36.13 -31.15 -16.85
CA ASN A 1024 36.85 -32.40 -16.63
C ASN A 1024 36.16 -33.26 -15.57
N VAL A 1025 35.59 -32.63 -14.55
CA VAL A 1025 35.09 -33.31 -13.35
C VAL A 1025 34.00 -32.49 -12.66
N ILE A 1026 33.01 -33.18 -12.11
CA ILE A 1026 31.99 -32.59 -11.24
C ILE A 1026 32.35 -32.90 -9.79
N ALA A 1027 32.35 -31.89 -8.91
CA ALA A 1027 32.66 -32.06 -7.50
C ALA A 1027 31.41 -31.82 -6.64
N GLY A 1028 31.28 -32.53 -5.52
CA GLY A 1028 30.20 -32.33 -4.57
C GLY A 1028 30.66 -32.62 -3.14
N CYS A 1029 30.16 -31.83 -2.18
CA CYS A 1029 30.53 -31.92 -0.77
C CYS A 1029 29.35 -32.37 0.09
N GLU A 1030 29.53 -33.46 0.84
CA GLU A 1030 28.56 -34.03 1.78
C GLU A 1030 27.11 -34.14 1.25
N THR A 1031 26.12 -34.32 2.14
CA THR A 1031 24.80 -34.90 1.82
C THR A 1031 24.09 -34.24 0.63
N GLY A 1032 24.13 -32.91 0.52
CA GLY A 1032 23.43 -32.19 -0.55
C GLY A 1032 24.15 -32.24 -1.89
N GLY A 1033 25.37 -31.69 -1.95
CA GLY A 1033 26.19 -31.70 -3.16
C GLY A 1033 26.56 -33.09 -3.68
N LEU A 1034 26.67 -34.11 -2.81
CA LEU A 1034 26.92 -35.48 -3.26
C LEU A 1034 25.75 -36.07 -4.04
N VAL A 1035 24.52 -35.87 -3.56
CA VAL A 1035 23.33 -36.44 -4.21
C VAL A 1035 23.11 -35.79 -5.57
N LEU A 1036 23.07 -34.46 -5.60
CA LEU A 1036 22.79 -33.70 -6.81
C LEU A 1036 23.95 -33.76 -7.81
N GLY A 1037 25.19 -33.67 -7.33
CA GLY A 1037 26.38 -33.75 -8.16
C GLY A 1037 26.53 -35.12 -8.83
N LEU A 1038 26.26 -36.22 -8.12
CA LEU A 1038 26.33 -37.56 -8.71
C LEU A 1038 25.21 -37.81 -9.73
N LEU A 1039 24.00 -37.29 -9.48
CA LEU A 1039 22.90 -37.36 -10.45
C LEU A 1039 23.28 -36.65 -11.75
N LEU A 1040 23.84 -35.44 -11.65
CA LEU A 1040 24.28 -34.66 -12.81
C LEU A 1040 25.47 -35.32 -13.52
N ALA A 1041 26.46 -35.83 -12.78
CA ALA A 1041 27.62 -36.54 -13.34
C ALA A 1041 27.21 -37.81 -14.09
N THR A 1042 26.25 -38.57 -13.55
CA THR A 1042 25.69 -39.75 -14.22
C THR A 1042 24.93 -39.36 -15.48
N HIS A 1043 24.14 -38.29 -15.42
CA HIS A 1043 23.38 -37.80 -16.56
C HIS A 1043 24.29 -37.32 -17.72
N LEU A 1044 25.43 -36.70 -17.38
CA LEU A 1044 26.42 -36.17 -18.34
C LEU A 1044 27.52 -37.17 -18.71
N ASN A 1045 27.56 -38.34 -18.06
CA ASN A 1045 28.63 -39.33 -18.18
C ASN A 1045 30.03 -38.72 -17.90
N MET A 1046 30.16 -38.01 -16.78
CA MET A 1046 31.38 -37.33 -16.34
C MET A 1046 31.95 -37.92 -15.04
N PRO A 1047 33.28 -37.80 -14.80
CA PRO A 1047 33.88 -38.12 -13.51
C PRO A 1047 33.29 -37.29 -12.36
N PHE A 1048 33.20 -37.91 -11.17
CA PHE A 1048 32.70 -37.26 -9.96
C PHE A 1048 33.73 -37.26 -8.83
N ALA A 1049 34.15 -36.08 -8.38
CA ALA A 1049 35.03 -35.85 -7.25
C ALA A 1049 34.22 -35.71 -5.95
N MET A 1050 34.31 -36.73 -5.09
CA MET A 1050 33.56 -36.80 -3.84
C MET A 1050 34.36 -36.19 -2.67
N ILE A 1051 33.85 -35.08 -2.12
CA ILE A 1051 34.42 -34.38 -0.95
C ILE A 1051 33.62 -34.76 0.30
N ARG A 1052 34.31 -35.12 1.41
CA ARG A 1052 33.67 -35.63 2.64
C ARG A 1052 34.22 -34.94 3.88
N LYS A 1053 33.49 -34.96 5.01
CA LYS A 1053 34.06 -34.62 6.32
C LYS A 1053 35.26 -35.52 6.66
N ALA A 1054 36.24 -34.92 7.31
CA ALA A 1054 37.54 -35.52 7.61
C ALA A 1054 37.46 -36.79 8.47
N GLY A 1055 38.42 -37.69 8.28
CA GLY A 1055 38.52 -38.96 9.01
C GLY A 1055 37.67 -40.08 8.42
N LYS A 1056 37.13 -39.90 7.21
CA LYS A 1056 36.33 -40.91 6.48
C LYS A 1056 37.11 -41.55 5.33
N ARG A 1057 38.37 -41.14 5.07
CA ARG A 1057 39.23 -41.69 4.01
C ARG A 1057 40.69 -42.01 4.45
N PRO A 1058 41.30 -43.06 3.86
CA PRO A 1058 42.72 -43.40 4.06
C PRO A 1058 43.66 -42.40 3.33
N ASP A 1059 44.93 -42.33 3.75
CA ASP A 1059 45.94 -41.46 3.13
C ASP A 1059 46.43 -42.02 1.77
N PRO A 1060 46.87 -41.17 0.80
CA PRO A 1060 47.09 -39.71 0.90
C PRO A 1060 45.85 -38.85 0.56
N LYS A 1061 45.64 -37.79 1.34
CA LYS A 1061 44.48 -36.87 1.24
C LYS A 1061 44.87 -35.39 1.44
N ILE A 1062 44.05 -34.49 0.91
CA ILE A 1062 44.11 -33.02 1.13
C ILE A 1062 42.93 -32.65 2.04
N ALA A 1063 43.12 -31.75 3.01
CA ALA A 1063 42.06 -31.37 3.94
C ALA A 1063 42.11 -29.89 4.33
N VAL A 1064 40.93 -29.25 4.36
CA VAL A 1064 40.74 -27.84 4.70
C VAL A 1064 39.77 -27.69 5.88
N THR A 1065 40.01 -26.71 6.74
CA THR A 1065 39.11 -26.34 7.84
C THR A 1065 37.92 -25.52 7.32
N LYS A 1066 36.72 -25.87 7.78
CA LYS A 1066 35.44 -25.24 7.48
C LYS A 1066 34.83 -24.67 8.76
N SER A 1067 34.45 -23.40 8.73
CA SER A 1067 33.66 -22.77 9.80
C SER A 1067 32.24 -23.34 9.81
N VAL A 1068 31.68 -23.57 11.01
CA VAL A 1068 30.35 -24.15 11.18
C VAL A 1068 29.29 -23.19 10.61
N SER A 1069 28.41 -23.70 9.75
CA SER A 1069 27.29 -22.91 9.22
C SER A 1069 26.20 -22.72 10.29
N TYR A 1070 25.35 -21.71 10.10
CA TYR A 1070 24.24 -21.39 11.02
C TYR A 1070 23.31 -22.58 11.32
N VAL A 1071 23.14 -23.50 10.38
CA VAL A 1071 22.29 -24.70 10.52
C VAL A 1071 22.95 -25.77 11.39
N SER A 1072 24.28 -25.76 11.50
CA SER A 1072 25.08 -26.82 12.13
C SER A 1072 25.60 -26.46 13.53
N SER A 1073 25.37 -25.24 14.01
CA SER A 1073 25.74 -24.81 15.37
C SER A 1073 24.75 -25.36 16.41
N SER A 1074 24.96 -26.62 16.80
CA SER A 1074 24.44 -27.14 18.06
C SER A 1074 25.23 -26.53 19.23
N LEU A 1075 24.57 -26.37 20.39
CA LEU A 1075 25.03 -25.76 21.65
C LEU A 1075 26.35 -26.33 22.23
N ALA A 1076 27.46 -26.21 21.51
CA ALA A 1076 28.79 -26.36 22.09
C ALA A 1076 29.37 -24.95 22.29
N GLU A 1077 29.76 -24.64 23.52
CA GLU A 1077 30.42 -23.37 23.89
C GLU A 1077 31.82 -23.21 23.27
N ASP A 1078 32.29 -24.22 22.52
CA ASP A 1078 33.52 -24.18 21.73
C ASP A 1078 33.22 -24.32 20.22
N PRO A 1079 33.86 -23.53 19.34
CA PRO A 1079 33.76 -23.72 17.90
C PRO A 1079 34.41 -25.05 17.52
N ILE A 1080 33.60 -26.08 17.24
CA ILE A 1080 34.09 -27.33 16.67
C ILE A 1080 34.46 -27.03 15.21
N GLU A 1081 35.74 -26.79 14.94
CA GLU A 1081 36.26 -26.75 13.57
C GLU A 1081 35.94 -28.06 12.85
N GLU A 1082 35.10 -28.02 11.81
CA GLU A 1082 34.87 -29.17 10.93
C GLU A 1082 35.90 -29.15 9.81
N LYS A 1083 36.52 -30.28 9.48
CA LYS A 1083 37.42 -30.39 8.32
C LYS A 1083 36.75 -31.17 7.21
N ILE A 1084 36.96 -30.76 5.95
CA ILE A 1084 36.58 -31.51 4.76
C ILE A 1084 37.84 -32.02 4.04
N GLU A 1085 37.75 -33.21 3.45
CA GLU A 1085 38.87 -33.92 2.81
C GLU A 1085 38.48 -34.53 1.46
N MET A 1086 39.49 -34.67 0.59
CA MET A 1086 39.40 -35.41 -0.68
C MET A 1086 40.72 -36.14 -0.98
N ASP A 1087 40.69 -37.22 -1.77
CA ASP A 1087 41.89 -37.98 -2.13
C ASP A 1087 42.79 -37.18 -3.08
N VAL A 1088 44.10 -37.34 -2.90
CA VAL A 1088 45.09 -36.78 -3.83
C VAL A 1088 44.93 -37.45 -5.20
N GLY A 1089 44.79 -36.65 -6.26
CA GLY A 1089 44.66 -37.13 -7.64
C GLY A 1089 43.22 -37.33 -8.13
N LEU A 1090 42.19 -37.00 -7.34
CA LEU A 1090 40.80 -36.93 -7.84
C LEU A 1090 40.58 -35.84 -8.91
N VAL A 1091 41.41 -34.80 -8.85
CA VAL A 1091 41.49 -33.72 -9.81
C VAL A 1091 42.96 -33.50 -10.14
N SER A 1092 43.26 -33.11 -11.38
CA SER A 1092 44.60 -32.81 -11.86
C SER A 1092 44.80 -31.30 -12.00
N GLU A 1093 46.05 -30.85 -11.88
CA GLU A 1093 46.41 -29.45 -12.11
C GLU A 1093 45.92 -28.98 -13.49
N GLY A 1094 45.20 -27.86 -13.53
CA GLY A 1094 44.60 -27.31 -14.75
C GLY A 1094 43.23 -27.88 -15.15
N ASP A 1095 42.67 -28.85 -14.39
CA ASP A 1095 41.30 -29.34 -14.63
C ASP A 1095 40.26 -28.22 -14.44
N ARG A 1096 39.19 -28.28 -15.24
CA ARG A 1096 37.99 -27.45 -15.04
C ARG A 1096 36.96 -28.22 -14.23
N VAL A 1097 36.60 -27.67 -13.08
CA VAL A 1097 35.73 -28.32 -12.09
C VAL A 1097 34.41 -27.57 -11.96
N VAL A 1098 33.30 -28.32 -12.00
CA VAL A 1098 31.97 -27.80 -11.64
C VAL A 1098 31.60 -28.34 -10.27
N VAL A 1099 31.53 -27.46 -9.27
CA VAL A 1099 31.05 -27.77 -7.93
C VAL A 1099 29.53 -27.70 -7.91
N VAL A 1100 28.87 -28.77 -7.47
CA VAL A 1100 27.41 -28.83 -7.33
C VAL A 1100 27.06 -28.92 -5.84
N ASP A 1101 26.14 -28.06 -5.39
CA ASP A 1101 25.58 -28.11 -4.04
C ASP A 1101 24.06 -27.89 -4.03
N ASP A 1102 23.40 -28.24 -2.91
CA ASP A 1102 21.97 -27.99 -2.77
C ASP A 1102 21.67 -26.50 -2.49
N VAL A 1103 22.47 -25.86 -1.64
CA VAL A 1103 22.19 -24.52 -1.13
C VAL A 1103 23.41 -23.60 -1.07
N LEU A 1104 23.26 -22.37 -1.59
CA LEU A 1104 24.11 -21.23 -1.23
C LEU A 1104 23.41 -20.35 -0.18
N SER A 1105 23.84 -20.47 1.07
CA SER A 1105 23.38 -19.64 2.20
C SER A 1105 24.47 -18.64 2.63
N THR A 1106 25.20 -18.92 3.72
CA THR A 1106 26.30 -18.07 4.20
C THR A 1106 27.55 -18.14 3.34
N GLY A 1107 27.66 -19.15 2.47
CA GLY A 1107 28.82 -19.35 1.58
C GLY A 1107 29.98 -20.15 2.19
N GLU A 1108 29.97 -20.44 3.50
CA GLU A 1108 31.07 -21.12 4.20
C GLU A 1108 31.44 -22.49 3.59
N THR A 1109 30.45 -23.32 3.26
CA THR A 1109 30.69 -24.63 2.63
C THR A 1109 31.38 -24.49 1.28
N ILE A 1110 30.87 -23.61 0.41
CA ILE A 1110 31.41 -23.41 -0.94
C ILE A 1110 32.82 -22.82 -0.85
N CYS A 1111 33.07 -21.85 0.05
CA CYS A 1111 34.42 -21.32 0.28
C CYS A 1111 35.41 -22.42 0.67
N ALA A 1112 35.04 -23.32 1.59
CA ALA A 1112 35.91 -24.42 2.00
C ALA A 1112 36.19 -25.39 0.83
N VAL A 1113 35.18 -25.71 0.02
CA VAL A 1113 35.33 -26.58 -1.17
C VAL A 1113 36.24 -25.94 -2.21
N LEU A 1114 36.06 -24.65 -2.50
CA LEU A 1114 36.90 -23.93 -3.46
C LEU A 1114 38.35 -23.80 -2.97
N GLN A 1115 38.55 -23.59 -1.67
CA GLN A 1115 39.88 -23.60 -1.06
C GLN A 1115 40.55 -24.98 -1.19
N LEU A 1116 39.81 -26.06 -0.93
CA LEU A 1116 40.31 -27.42 -1.06
C LEU A 1116 40.73 -27.76 -2.50
N LEU A 1117 39.95 -27.31 -3.49
CA LEU A 1117 40.29 -27.47 -4.91
C LEU A 1117 41.50 -26.60 -5.30
N GLY A 1118 41.64 -25.41 -4.72
CA GLY A 1118 42.82 -24.56 -4.88
C GLY A 1118 44.10 -25.22 -4.35
N GLU A 1119 44.03 -25.87 -3.18
CA GLU A 1119 45.15 -26.67 -2.63
C GLU A 1119 45.53 -27.87 -3.50
N ALA A 1120 44.61 -28.36 -4.34
CA ALA A 1120 44.86 -29.40 -5.33
C ALA A 1120 45.39 -28.88 -6.68
N GLY A 1121 45.67 -27.57 -6.79
CA GLY A 1121 46.23 -26.96 -7.99
C GLY A 1121 45.20 -26.49 -9.02
N ILE A 1122 43.93 -26.33 -8.64
CA ILE A 1122 42.90 -25.78 -9.52
C ILE A 1122 42.84 -24.26 -9.40
N GLU A 1123 43.13 -23.55 -10.49
CA GLU A 1123 43.01 -22.10 -10.55
C GLU A 1123 41.54 -21.65 -10.51
N THR A 1124 41.28 -20.45 -9.96
CA THR A 1124 39.93 -19.89 -9.84
C THR A 1124 39.17 -19.80 -11.17
N GLY A 1125 39.87 -19.53 -12.28
CA GLY A 1125 39.28 -19.51 -13.63
C GLY A 1125 38.85 -20.88 -14.16
N GLY A 1126 39.29 -21.97 -13.52
CA GLY A 1126 38.85 -23.34 -13.78
C GLY A 1126 37.62 -23.77 -12.97
N LEU A 1127 37.18 -22.96 -11.99
CA LEU A 1127 36.11 -23.31 -11.05
C LEU A 1127 34.77 -22.69 -11.46
N ASN A 1128 33.70 -23.50 -11.41
CA ASN A 1128 32.31 -23.03 -11.51
C ASN A 1128 31.49 -23.65 -10.39
N VAL A 1129 30.46 -22.96 -9.92
CA VAL A 1129 29.55 -23.43 -8.86
C VAL A 1129 28.11 -23.41 -9.38
N LEU A 1130 27.42 -24.53 -9.23
CA LEU A 1130 26.00 -24.70 -9.48
C LEU A 1130 25.29 -25.06 -8.17
N VAL A 1131 24.28 -24.27 -7.79
CA VAL A 1131 23.43 -24.59 -6.63
C VAL A 1131 21.96 -24.68 -7.01
N VAL A 1132 21.21 -25.54 -6.31
CA VAL A 1132 19.75 -25.64 -6.54
C VAL A 1132 19.04 -24.41 -5.97
N ALA A 1133 19.36 -23.99 -4.74
CA ALA A 1133 18.73 -22.85 -4.11
C ALA A 1133 19.76 -21.86 -3.55
N GLU A 1134 19.46 -20.58 -3.66
CA GLU A 1134 20.23 -19.49 -3.08
C GLU A 1134 19.37 -18.68 -2.10
N PHE A 1135 19.99 -18.25 -0.99
CA PHE A 1135 19.40 -17.40 0.04
C PHE A 1135 20.19 -16.09 0.15
N PRO A 1136 19.90 -15.09 -0.71
CA PRO A 1136 20.72 -13.89 -0.80
C PRO A 1136 20.81 -13.07 0.49
N ALA A 1137 19.78 -13.14 1.35
CA ALA A 1137 19.78 -12.46 2.65
C ALA A 1137 20.95 -12.88 3.56
N HIS A 1138 21.52 -14.07 3.34
CA HIS A 1138 22.65 -14.59 4.11
C HIS A 1138 24.02 -14.16 3.55
N ARG A 1139 24.05 -13.35 2.48
CA ARG A 1139 25.25 -12.72 1.91
C ARG A 1139 26.36 -13.68 1.46
N GLY A 1140 26.04 -14.91 1.05
CA GLY A 1140 27.04 -15.90 0.63
C GLY A 1140 27.95 -15.48 -0.52
N ARG A 1141 27.43 -14.72 -1.50
CA ARG A 1141 28.25 -14.17 -2.59
C ARG A 1141 29.27 -13.14 -2.12
N ASP A 1142 28.91 -12.34 -1.12
CA ASP A 1142 29.82 -11.35 -0.53
C ASP A 1142 30.95 -12.05 0.23
N LEU A 1143 30.64 -13.10 1.00
CA LEU A 1143 31.67 -13.91 1.66
C LEU A 1143 32.67 -14.54 0.66
N LEU A 1144 32.16 -15.12 -0.43
CA LEU A 1144 33.01 -15.68 -1.50
C LEU A 1144 33.98 -14.63 -2.06
N ARG A 1145 33.48 -13.42 -2.34
CA ARG A 1145 34.31 -12.29 -2.80
C ARG A 1145 35.36 -11.87 -1.77
N GLN A 1146 34.98 -11.77 -0.50
CA GLN A 1146 35.89 -11.40 0.59
C GLN A 1146 37.01 -12.43 0.78
N ARG A 1147 36.75 -13.72 0.50
CA ARG A 1147 37.75 -14.79 0.55
C ARG A 1147 38.53 -14.99 -0.76
N GLY A 1148 38.41 -14.07 -1.72
CA GLY A 1148 39.18 -14.11 -2.98
C GLY A 1148 38.59 -15.03 -4.05
N PHE A 1149 37.38 -15.55 -3.85
CA PHE A 1149 36.65 -16.37 -4.83
C PHE A 1149 35.67 -15.56 -5.67
N GLY A 1150 35.76 -14.22 -5.70
CA GLY A 1150 34.84 -13.37 -6.45
C GLY A 1150 34.91 -13.60 -7.97
N GLY A 1151 36.02 -14.12 -8.49
CA GLY A 1151 36.17 -14.52 -9.90
C GLY A 1151 35.50 -15.85 -10.27
N VAL A 1152 34.98 -16.62 -9.31
CA VAL A 1152 34.31 -17.90 -9.57
C VAL A 1152 32.87 -17.65 -10.03
N ASN A 1153 32.47 -18.29 -11.13
CA ASN A 1153 31.11 -18.20 -11.64
C ASN A 1153 30.16 -19.03 -10.76
N VAL A 1154 29.20 -18.36 -10.10
CA VAL A 1154 28.22 -18.99 -9.21
C VAL A 1154 26.81 -18.82 -9.75
N GLN A 1155 26.16 -19.94 -10.10
CA GLN A 1155 24.82 -19.95 -10.67
C GLN A 1155 23.85 -20.72 -9.75
N SER A 1156 22.64 -20.19 -9.58
CA SER A 1156 21.59 -20.77 -8.75
C SER A 1156 20.33 -21.07 -9.57
N LEU A 1157 19.70 -22.23 -9.37
CA LEU A 1157 18.43 -22.54 -10.03
C LEU A 1157 17.24 -21.83 -9.41
N LEU A 1158 17.22 -21.63 -8.09
CA LEU A 1158 16.12 -21.03 -7.35
C LEU A 1158 16.64 -19.97 -6.38
N VAL A 1159 15.82 -18.97 -6.09
CA VAL A 1159 16.12 -17.90 -5.12
C VAL A 1159 14.99 -17.82 -4.08
N PHE A 1160 15.37 -17.74 -2.81
CA PHE A 1160 14.48 -17.62 -1.66
C PHE A 1160 14.94 -16.51 -0.69
N ALA A 1161 13.97 -15.91 0.00
CA ALA A 1161 14.18 -14.72 0.83
C ALA A 1161 15.08 -14.92 2.06
N GLY A 1162 15.17 -16.13 2.60
CA GLY A 1162 16.03 -16.47 3.74
C GLY A 1162 15.55 -16.01 5.13
N GLU A 1163 14.27 -15.66 5.27
CA GLU A 1163 13.60 -15.33 6.56
C GLU A 1163 13.61 -16.45 7.59
#